data_AF-A0A397STR4-F1
#
_entry.id   AF-A0A397STR4-F1
#
_cell.length_a   1.000
_cell.length_b   1.000
_cell.length_c   1.000
_cell.angle_alpha   90.00
_cell.angle_beta   90.00
_cell.angle_gamma   90.00
#
_symmetry.space_group_name_H-M   'P 1'
#
loop_
_entity.id
_entity.type
_entity.pdbx_description
1 polymer ?
#
loop_
_entity_poly.entity_id
_entity_poly.type
_entity_poly.pdbx_seq_one_letter_code
_entity_poly.pdbx_strand_id
1 'polypeptide(L)'
;MDTTFLDHFWQLASLDAEERQNAANGLIVHLNNSYQEFVKSEEKISKFDNIEESSGAIEIIKKASGSDVAYAMSRLTKGIASPRAGARHGFALALTELLASFEFFTFKMILPLIDKACPISPSKDKEGSDKIFGRVLSLMSVIRSGILWRETSSDEDYREVINDLLACANCKPYVRETCYQVIVSSIPLLKETSFEEKAISHLISIMKERNGKSGGINNPDDLNLAIVIEVQYPDIILNNQWKQVMVKWNNPHILHPENLEKLTEVIQAKKPGKAAAEIQQNQENRIHSVWNTILRWIISPPDNKLGKQTVTFAKFWKVAVDECLFDDDATYQRKFWGFQLFEKTLHLCPEEKISFLFTPNFMRTLINHSYEKDRYLHEAATSSLKVIEQVAEENQKKALIIVKQFLGQNYDRDFDKVSKTNTVKKIFSVINNQTIEEYVLYLKSIFIQPDENLSSDHDAIDRRRQWIVNYLYSLLKDSRINRQVGWLRLVLDLFLIYGFYTAKDSFIDDKPKSNKVETGKSESQNKKFKKRNSKRVRFEDQQSVENIPNMDNSGKKVSEYILPKPKISENIQECCRTRFFHSLGELSTFRSLQSNKTEKPSRTRSGFMNDDQTWAYYAVTLMNKFESDNQLEPLIVLSEEAQQLKKAVVELLQKITDKLEKSMNKGSQKSNLDVQQEGFHWLFSYAILALYTEPEEAMNALQDLQQCFNKMFVQSKRSPKKKKNEETAEDNHDPVDVIVDVLLGFLAKPSAFLHKMAEQAFKVFCGFITKSSLDLMLDLISKKRNDEEELVDEMDIDGESNESDDESNENDSDNEETVNGKEGVKDRFTIEFDQQDNENYDDSDEDMSNQDRIMEEFDSKLSEFFKHKKLEKRKKKDAKYQKIHYKHKVIGLLKIFVKEQQNNPLIFDLFIPLLEIAKNAKTDEIAESVFDLLNTKFIVIKDGPTEFDDDKILSLLEKVQDMARKSRFGDMMRLCWEISAFLLKSIVRRYKDEVIKNTSTEITNQHIKKAISIYDSTYKSWCVKSNSLNIKCFSQLPNHIPQIPWHFSEIFLGCTDPKTAKNPKKVMNAYDVSFSICNIALPKKKRESKSAISKLVPKIRDAINNTLQFIAEDLKCGNQNFDSQTLKSVLKFASLAIKRTSIDSSIEELKKLWNAKKFLLLLEKIKELPRFKSSQAINDLVKEIARNFQ
;
A
#
# COMPACT_ATOMS: atom_id res chain seq x y z
N MET A 1 -60.62 19.65 22.74
CA MET A 1 -59.32 19.47 22.06
C MET A 1 -59.01 17.98 22.07
N ASP A 2 -58.81 17.41 20.90
CA ASP A 2 -58.38 16.00 20.74
C ASP A 2 -56.99 15.77 21.34
N THR A 3 -56.76 14.58 21.91
CA THR A 3 -55.46 14.21 22.49
C THR A 3 -54.33 14.25 21.45
N THR A 4 -54.65 13.91 20.20
CA THR A 4 -53.72 13.94 19.07
C THR A 4 -53.23 15.35 18.72
N PHE A 5 -54.03 16.40 18.97
CA PHE A 5 -53.63 17.80 18.73
C PHE A 5 -52.48 18.23 19.65
N LEU A 6 -52.54 17.85 20.94
CA LEU A 6 -51.54 18.22 21.93
C LEU A 6 -50.23 17.43 21.76
N ASP A 7 -50.29 16.20 21.23
CA ASP A 7 -49.13 15.33 21.01
C ASP A 7 -48.12 15.94 20.03
N HIS A 8 -48.60 16.66 18.99
CA HIS A 8 -47.72 17.33 18.03
C HIS A 8 -46.77 18.32 18.72
N PHE A 9 -47.22 19.08 19.72
CA PHE A 9 -46.36 20.04 20.44
C PHE A 9 -45.24 19.37 21.24
N TRP A 10 -45.44 18.13 21.70
CA TRP A 10 -44.40 17.37 22.37
C TRP A 10 -43.33 16.89 21.37
N GLN A 11 -43.77 16.41 20.20
CA GLN A 11 -42.90 15.93 19.13
C GLN A 11 -42.09 17.07 18.47
N LEU A 12 -42.61 18.30 18.46
CA LEU A 12 -41.84 19.49 18.03
C LEU A 12 -40.56 19.73 18.88
N ALA A 13 -40.49 19.17 20.08
CA ALA A 13 -39.30 19.22 20.94
C ALA A 13 -38.39 17.99 20.83
N SER A 14 -38.58 17.14 19.81
CA SER A 14 -37.68 16.02 19.53
C SER A 14 -36.29 16.49 19.09
N LEU A 15 -35.28 15.66 19.34
CA LEU A 15 -33.91 15.88 18.84
C LEU A 15 -33.80 15.52 17.35
N ASP A 16 -34.61 14.58 16.87
CA ASP A 16 -34.66 14.17 15.48
C ASP A 16 -35.30 15.26 14.59
N ALA A 17 -34.68 15.55 13.46
CA ALA A 17 -35.16 16.56 12.53
C ALA A 17 -36.40 16.10 11.76
N GLU A 18 -36.48 14.83 11.39
CA GLU A 18 -37.59 14.27 10.61
C GLU A 18 -38.86 14.21 11.46
N GLU A 19 -38.75 13.78 12.73
CA GLU A 19 -39.86 13.81 13.69
C GLU A 19 -40.42 15.24 13.90
N ARG A 20 -39.54 16.24 14.00
CA ARG A 20 -39.97 17.65 14.12
C ARG A 20 -40.71 18.14 12.87
N GLN A 21 -40.25 17.77 11.68
CA GLN A 21 -40.89 18.16 10.41
C GLN A 21 -42.28 17.51 10.28
N ASN A 22 -42.39 16.23 10.58
CA ASN A 22 -43.66 15.50 10.57
C ASN A 22 -44.65 16.06 11.58
N ALA A 23 -44.19 16.38 12.79
CA ALA A 23 -45.02 17.00 13.83
C ALA A 23 -45.51 18.40 13.44
N ALA A 24 -44.65 19.22 12.82
CA ALA A 24 -45.04 20.53 12.31
C ALA A 24 -46.11 20.40 11.21
N ASN A 25 -45.89 19.53 10.23
CA ASN A 25 -46.86 19.29 9.16
C ASN A 25 -48.22 18.77 9.71
N GLY A 26 -48.19 17.77 10.60
CA GLY A 26 -49.39 17.23 11.24
C GLY A 26 -50.17 18.28 12.03
N LEU A 27 -49.47 19.17 12.75
CA LEU A 27 -50.09 20.29 13.45
C LEU A 27 -50.79 21.25 12.47
N ILE A 28 -50.15 21.63 11.36
CA ILE A 28 -50.73 22.54 10.37
C ILE A 28 -51.94 21.92 9.67
N VAL A 29 -51.89 20.63 9.32
CA VAL A 29 -53.03 19.92 8.73
C VAL A 29 -54.22 19.93 9.70
N HIS A 30 -54.00 19.65 10.98
CA HIS A 30 -55.05 19.71 11.99
C HIS A 30 -55.65 21.11 12.11
N LEU A 31 -54.81 22.16 12.16
CA LEU A 31 -55.24 23.54 12.27
C LEU A 31 -56.03 24.01 11.04
N ASN A 32 -55.63 23.60 9.83
CA ASN A 32 -56.37 23.87 8.61
C ASN A 32 -57.76 23.22 8.64
N ASN A 33 -57.86 21.96 9.07
CA ASN A 33 -59.16 21.29 9.19
C ASN A 33 -60.08 22.00 10.19
N SER A 34 -59.56 22.33 11.39
CA SER A 34 -60.29 23.08 12.42
C SER A 34 -60.73 24.47 11.93
N TYR A 35 -59.87 25.17 11.18
CA TYR A 35 -60.21 26.45 10.56
C TYR A 35 -61.31 26.32 9.49
N GLN A 36 -61.25 25.31 8.63
CA GLN A 36 -62.28 25.08 7.61
C GLN A 36 -63.64 24.73 8.24
N GLU A 37 -63.66 23.99 9.34
CA GLU A 37 -64.88 23.75 10.11
C GLU A 37 -65.42 25.04 10.74
N PHE A 38 -64.54 25.86 11.30
CA PHE A 38 -64.89 27.17 11.85
C PHE A 38 -65.51 28.09 10.79
N VAL A 39 -64.89 28.22 9.61
CA VAL A 39 -65.39 29.05 8.49
C VAL A 39 -66.75 28.55 7.99
N LYS A 40 -67.02 27.23 8.00
CA LYS A 40 -68.33 26.67 7.65
C LYS A 40 -69.41 26.99 8.70
N SER A 41 -69.02 27.24 9.95
CA SER A 41 -69.95 27.47 11.07
C SER A 41 -70.33 28.93 11.29
N GLU A 42 -69.50 29.88 10.87
CA GLU A 42 -69.75 31.32 11.05
C GLU A 42 -69.92 32.03 9.68
N GLU A 43 -71.16 32.32 9.28
CA GLU A 43 -71.44 33.15 8.10
C GLU A 43 -71.05 34.63 8.35
N LYS A 44 -70.01 35.09 7.66
CA LYS A 44 -69.54 36.48 7.48
C LYS A 44 -68.87 37.14 8.69
N ILE A 45 -67.54 37.04 8.77
CA ILE A 45 -66.72 38.02 9.47
C ILE A 45 -66.31 39.13 8.50
N SER A 46 -66.76 40.35 8.81
CA SER A 46 -66.48 41.59 8.09
C SER A 46 -65.09 42.13 8.47
N LYS A 47 -64.44 42.83 7.53
CA LYS A 47 -63.09 43.42 7.62
C LYS A 47 -62.78 44.01 9.01
N PHE A 48 -61.70 43.53 9.62
CA PHE A 48 -61.14 44.07 10.87
C PHE A 48 -60.30 45.31 10.59
N ASP A 49 -60.96 46.45 10.41
CA ASP A 49 -60.31 47.76 10.46
C ASP A 49 -60.45 48.33 11.88
N ASN A 50 -59.32 48.73 12.48
CA ASN A 50 -59.10 49.32 13.82
C ASN A 50 -58.68 48.32 14.92
N ILE A 51 -57.36 48.14 15.06
CA ILE A 51 -56.71 47.46 16.19
C ILE A 51 -55.75 48.45 16.85
N GLU A 52 -56.29 49.33 17.68
CA GLU A 52 -55.54 50.12 18.65
C GLU A 52 -56.20 49.92 20.01
N GLU A 53 -55.69 48.96 20.78
CA GLU A 53 -55.58 48.97 22.26
C GLU A 53 -55.37 47.54 22.79
N SER A 54 -54.40 47.45 23.69
CA SER A 54 -53.92 46.23 24.30
C SER A 54 -54.96 45.57 25.21
N SER A 55 -55.78 44.66 24.67
CA SER A 55 -56.44 43.60 25.46
C SER A 55 -56.93 42.40 24.63
N GLY A 56 -56.23 42.02 23.55
CA GLY A 56 -56.26 40.63 23.12
C GLY A 56 -55.96 40.35 21.64
N ALA A 57 -54.70 40.44 21.22
CA ALA A 57 -54.29 39.89 19.90
C ALA A 57 -54.70 38.40 19.75
N ILE A 58 -54.63 37.61 20.84
CA ILE A 58 -55.13 36.23 20.86
C ILE A 58 -56.67 36.17 20.73
N GLU A 59 -57.41 37.12 21.30
CA GLU A 59 -58.87 37.18 21.18
C GLU A 59 -59.30 37.54 19.75
N ILE A 60 -58.57 38.44 19.10
CA ILE A 60 -58.76 38.78 17.68
C ILE A 60 -58.50 37.55 16.81
N ILE A 61 -57.39 36.84 17.03
CA ILE A 61 -57.08 35.60 16.32
C ILE A 61 -58.14 34.53 16.58
N LYS A 62 -58.62 34.41 17.82
CA LYS A 62 -59.68 33.46 18.19
C LYS A 62 -60.99 33.77 17.46
N LYS A 63 -61.35 35.05 17.35
CA LYS A 63 -62.53 35.49 16.57
C LYS A 63 -62.33 35.24 15.08
N ALA A 64 -61.12 35.42 14.55
CA ALA A 64 -60.85 35.26 13.13
C ALA A 64 -60.67 33.80 12.68
N SER A 65 -60.31 32.87 13.59
CA SER A 65 -59.83 31.53 13.20
C SER A 65 -60.19 30.38 14.14
N GLY A 66 -61.02 30.63 15.15
CA GLY A 66 -61.41 29.63 16.14
C GLY A 66 -60.38 29.42 17.26
N SER A 67 -60.72 28.53 18.21
CA SER A 67 -59.93 28.32 19.44
C SER A 67 -58.59 27.63 19.22
N ASP A 68 -58.50 26.72 18.25
CA ASP A 68 -57.33 25.84 18.10
C ASP A 68 -56.16 26.59 17.47
N VAL A 69 -56.44 27.42 16.44
CA VAL A 69 -55.45 28.30 15.82
C VAL A 69 -54.94 29.35 16.82
N ALA A 70 -55.84 29.97 17.61
CA ALA A 70 -55.45 30.90 18.66
C ALA A 70 -54.63 30.24 19.78
N TYR A 71 -54.97 28.99 20.15
CA TYR A 71 -54.21 28.21 21.11
C TYR A 71 -52.82 27.88 20.57
N ALA A 72 -52.73 27.37 19.34
CA ALA A 72 -51.46 27.05 18.70
C ALA A 72 -50.56 28.27 18.57
N MET A 73 -51.10 29.43 18.14
CA MET A 73 -50.35 30.68 18.10
C MET A 73 -49.76 31.06 19.47
N SER A 74 -50.58 31.05 20.52
CA SER A 74 -50.15 31.34 21.89
C SER A 74 -49.11 30.35 22.41
N ARG A 75 -49.25 29.07 22.07
CA ARG A 75 -48.34 28.01 22.51
C ARG A 75 -47.01 28.06 21.77
N LEU A 76 -47.02 28.29 20.46
CA LEU A 76 -45.83 28.36 19.62
C LEU A 76 -44.97 29.57 19.97
N THR A 77 -45.59 30.74 20.06
CA THR A 77 -44.91 32.00 20.44
C THR A 77 -44.29 31.96 21.84
N LYS A 78 -44.94 31.30 22.82
CA LYS A 78 -44.34 31.09 24.15
C LYS A 78 -43.29 30.00 24.18
N GLY A 79 -43.48 28.93 23.41
CA GLY A 79 -42.60 27.76 23.42
C GLY A 79 -41.28 27.93 22.67
N ILE A 80 -41.17 28.94 21.80
CA ILE A 80 -39.96 29.21 21.00
C ILE A 80 -38.75 29.63 21.86
N ALA A 81 -38.99 30.24 23.03
CA ALA A 81 -37.96 30.56 24.02
C ALA A 81 -37.66 29.40 24.99
N SER A 82 -38.16 28.19 24.72
CA SER A 82 -37.94 27.03 25.59
C SER A 82 -36.45 26.68 25.68
N PRO A 83 -35.93 26.32 26.87
CA PRO A 83 -34.58 25.79 27.04
C PRO A 83 -34.45 24.32 26.61
N ARG A 84 -35.56 23.63 26.31
CA ARG A 84 -35.53 22.22 25.92
C ARG A 84 -34.82 22.05 24.57
N ALA A 85 -33.87 21.12 24.50
CA ALA A 85 -33.15 20.79 23.28
C ALA A 85 -34.13 20.39 22.16
N GLY A 86 -33.90 20.87 20.93
CA GLY A 86 -34.79 20.63 19.78
C GLY A 86 -36.04 21.52 19.71
N ALA A 87 -36.58 21.96 20.85
CA ALA A 87 -37.83 22.74 20.91
C ALA A 87 -37.76 24.04 20.11
N ARG A 88 -36.67 24.82 20.23
CA ARG A 88 -36.54 26.09 19.50
C ARG A 88 -36.68 25.93 17.99
N HIS A 89 -36.09 24.89 17.43
CA HIS A 89 -36.14 24.62 15.99
C HIS A 89 -37.53 24.16 15.55
N GLY A 90 -38.15 23.22 16.28
CA GLY A 90 -39.49 22.73 15.93
C GLY A 90 -40.58 23.78 16.12
N PHE A 91 -40.53 24.55 17.21
CA PHE A 91 -41.49 25.63 17.47
C PHE A 91 -41.31 26.78 16.47
N ALA A 92 -40.08 27.15 16.09
CA ALA A 92 -39.84 28.14 15.04
C ALA A 92 -40.32 27.65 13.66
N LEU A 93 -40.10 26.37 13.33
CA LEU A 93 -40.61 25.77 12.08
C LEU A 93 -42.14 25.82 12.03
N ALA A 94 -42.80 25.26 13.05
CA ALA A 94 -44.26 25.24 13.12
C ALA A 94 -44.87 26.65 13.16
N LEU A 95 -44.22 27.62 13.82
CA LEU A 95 -44.66 29.01 13.78
C LEU A 95 -44.53 29.60 12.37
N THR A 96 -43.43 29.35 11.67
CA THR A 96 -43.23 29.82 10.29
C THR A 96 -44.31 29.28 9.36
N GLU A 97 -44.57 27.96 9.43
CA GLU A 97 -45.60 27.30 8.60
C GLU A 97 -47.02 27.77 8.96
N LEU A 98 -47.31 27.98 10.25
CA LEU A 98 -48.60 28.52 10.71
C LEU A 98 -48.84 29.91 10.10
N LEU A 99 -47.84 30.78 10.16
CA LEU A 99 -47.93 32.13 9.62
C LEU A 99 -48.05 32.14 8.09
N ALA A 100 -47.36 31.22 7.41
CA ALA A 100 -47.43 31.06 5.96
C ALA A 100 -48.79 30.51 5.49
N SER A 101 -49.39 29.60 6.25
CA SER A 101 -50.61 28.86 5.86
C SER A 101 -51.90 29.71 5.89
N PHE A 102 -51.92 30.79 6.68
CA PHE A 102 -53.12 31.62 6.83
C PHE A 102 -52.87 33.07 6.43
N GLU A 103 -53.62 33.56 5.44
CA GLU A 103 -53.45 34.89 4.86
C GLU A 103 -53.90 36.04 5.79
N PHE A 104 -54.84 35.78 6.70
CA PHE A 104 -55.40 36.80 7.60
C PHE A 104 -54.41 37.28 8.67
N PHE A 105 -53.31 36.55 8.92
CA PHE A 105 -52.28 36.99 9.86
C PHE A 105 -51.55 38.23 9.31
N THR A 106 -51.48 39.27 10.14
CA THR A 106 -50.74 40.50 9.87
C THR A 106 -49.63 40.70 10.88
N PHE A 107 -48.60 41.47 10.51
CA PHE A 107 -47.49 41.78 11.42
C PHE A 107 -47.97 42.42 12.73
N LYS A 108 -48.92 43.36 12.64
CA LYS A 108 -49.52 44.06 13.80
C LYS A 108 -50.23 43.12 14.79
N MET A 109 -50.74 41.97 14.34
CA MET A 109 -51.33 40.97 15.23
C MET A 109 -50.27 40.13 15.97
N ILE A 110 -49.11 39.93 15.34
CA ILE A 110 -48.09 38.98 15.83
C ILE A 110 -47.07 39.66 16.73
N LEU A 111 -46.64 40.87 16.38
CA LEU A 111 -45.60 41.59 17.12
C LEU A 111 -45.93 41.71 18.63
N PRO A 112 -47.16 42.08 19.06
CA PRO A 112 -47.49 42.13 20.49
C PRO A 112 -47.38 40.78 21.21
N LEU A 113 -47.58 39.65 20.49
CA LEU A 113 -47.39 38.31 21.05
C LEU A 113 -45.91 38.00 21.24
N ILE A 114 -45.07 38.42 20.29
CA ILE A 114 -43.61 38.29 20.38
C ILE A 114 -43.08 39.17 21.51
N ASP A 115 -43.52 40.42 21.65
CA ASP A 115 -43.11 41.34 22.71
C ASP A 115 -43.42 40.80 24.11
N LYS A 116 -44.61 40.21 24.26
CA LYS A 116 -45.03 39.62 25.52
C LYS A 116 -44.27 38.33 25.84
N ALA A 117 -44.03 37.47 24.84
CA ALA A 117 -43.39 36.16 25.05
C ALA A 117 -41.86 36.25 25.17
N CYS A 118 -41.24 37.10 24.35
CA CYS A 118 -39.81 37.24 24.16
C CYS A 118 -39.39 38.72 24.18
N PRO A 119 -39.48 39.41 25.34
CA PRO A 119 -39.09 40.81 25.46
C PRO A 119 -37.58 40.98 25.28
N ILE A 120 -37.16 42.10 24.69
CA ILE A 120 -35.74 42.48 24.60
C ILE A 120 -35.26 42.89 25.99
N SER A 121 -34.39 42.08 26.58
CA SER A 121 -33.78 42.38 27.87
C SER A 121 -32.29 42.05 27.87
N PRO A 122 -31.41 42.97 28.29
CA PRO A 122 -29.96 42.73 28.40
C PRO A 122 -29.57 41.85 29.60
N SER A 123 -30.51 41.12 30.22
CA SER A 123 -30.26 40.28 31.40
C SER A 123 -29.10 39.31 31.18
N LYS A 124 -28.26 39.13 32.22
CA LYS A 124 -27.14 38.18 32.22
C LYS A 124 -27.57 36.72 32.45
N ASP A 125 -28.80 36.50 32.86
CA ASP A 125 -29.30 35.17 33.22
C ASP A 125 -29.63 34.32 31.99
N LYS A 126 -29.66 32.99 32.20
CA LYS A 126 -29.98 32.01 31.14
C LYS A 126 -31.38 32.26 30.54
N GLU A 127 -32.36 32.56 31.39
CA GLU A 127 -33.74 32.85 30.94
C GLU A 127 -33.82 34.09 30.03
N GLY A 128 -33.02 35.13 30.32
CA GLY A 128 -32.92 36.31 29.46
C GLY A 128 -32.29 35.98 28.11
N SER A 129 -31.27 35.12 28.10
CA SER A 129 -30.62 34.65 26.88
C SER A 129 -31.56 33.82 26.00
N ASP A 130 -32.36 32.94 26.62
CA ASP A 130 -33.34 32.10 25.93
C ASP A 130 -34.46 32.92 25.28
N LYS A 131 -34.91 33.99 25.95
CA LYS A 131 -35.87 34.97 25.40
C LYS A 131 -35.32 35.72 24.19
N ILE A 132 -34.03 36.12 24.20
CA ILE A 132 -33.40 36.77 23.04
C ILE A 132 -33.33 35.79 21.85
N PHE A 133 -32.93 34.53 22.08
CA PHE A 133 -32.97 33.52 21.02
C PHE A 133 -34.39 33.29 20.48
N GLY A 134 -35.37 33.19 21.38
CA GLY A 134 -36.78 33.07 21.02
C GLY A 134 -37.28 34.25 20.18
N ARG A 135 -36.86 35.48 20.51
CA ARG A 135 -37.21 36.68 19.74
C ARG A 135 -36.61 36.65 18.34
N VAL A 136 -35.31 36.37 18.22
CA VAL A 136 -34.63 36.29 16.92
C VAL A 136 -35.26 35.22 16.03
N LEU A 137 -35.56 34.04 16.58
CA LEU A 137 -36.26 32.98 15.84
C LEU A 137 -37.70 33.37 15.46
N SER A 138 -38.41 34.12 16.32
CA SER A 138 -39.76 34.60 16.01
C SER A 138 -39.74 35.61 14.85
N LEU A 139 -38.81 36.57 14.88
CA LEU A 139 -38.64 37.55 13.78
C LEU A 139 -38.18 36.87 12.49
N MET A 140 -37.34 35.84 12.59
CA MET A 140 -36.97 34.98 11.47
C MET A 140 -38.18 34.24 10.89
N SER A 141 -39.09 33.72 11.72
CA SER A 141 -40.35 33.12 11.28
C SER A 141 -41.26 34.14 10.57
N VAL A 142 -41.34 35.38 11.07
CA VAL A 142 -42.08 36.47 10.43
C VAL A 142 -41.53 36.78 9.03
N ILE A 143 -40.20 36.88 8.88
CA ILE A 143 -39.54 37.10 7.59
C ILE A 143 -39.77 35.93 6.63
N ARG A 144 -39.58 34.69 7.09
CA ARG A 144 -39.66 33.47 6.26
C ARG A 144 -41.08 33.06 5.89
N SER A 145 -42.07 33.38 6.71
CA SER A 145 -43.49 33.10 6.44
C SER A 145 -44.09 34.01 5.37
N GLY A 146 -43.38 35.08 5.01
CA GLY A 146 -43.78 36.02 3.98
C GLY A 146 -44.73 37.12 4.44
N ILE A 147 -45.02 37.23 5.74
CA ILE A 147 -45.98 38.22 6.27
C ILE A 147 -45.57 39.65 5.95
N LEU A 148 -44.27 39.99 6.05
CA LEU A 148 -43.76 41.33 5.76
C LEU A 148 -43.86 41.73 4.29
N TRP A 149 -44.10 40.78 3.40
CA TRP A 149 -44.16 41.00 1.95
C TRP A 149 -45.60 41.08 1.43
N ARG A 150 -46.60 40.92 2.31
CA ARG A 150 -48.03 41.07 1.97
C ARG A 150 -48.41 42.54 1.88
N GLU A 151 -49.48 42.86 1.16
CA GLU A 151 -50.02 44.23 1.04
C GLU A 151 -50.43 44.86 2.38
N THR A 152 -50.65 44.03 3.41
CA THR A 152 -50.99 44.47 4.77
C THR A 152 -49.81 45.01 5.56
N SER A 153 -48.58 44.89 5.04
CA SER A 153 -47.35 45.36 5.66
C SER A 153 -46.77 46.59 4.95
N SER A 154 -46.13 47.44 5.75
CA SER A 154 -45.59 48.75 5.37
C SER A 154 -44.07 48.82 5.57
N ASP A 155 -43.46 49.92 5.10
CA ASP A 155 -42.04 50.16 5.31
C ASP A 155 -41.68 50.35 6.79
N GLU A 156 -42.61 50.83 7.61
CA GLU A 156 -42.46 50.97 9.05
C GLU A 156 -42.36 49.61 9.74
N ASP A 157 -43.19 48.64 9.35
CA ASP A 157 -43.17 47.28 9.90
C ASP A 157 -41.83 46.59 9.63
N TYR A 158 -41.28 46.74 8.40
CA TYR A 158 -39.94 46.22 8.08
C TYR A 158 -38.85 46.89 8.92
N ARG A 159 -38.89 48.23 9.06
CA ARG A 159 -37.94 48.97 9.90
C ARG A 159 -37.98 48.49 11.34
N GLU A 160 -39.17 48.24 11.88
CA GLU A 160 -39.34 47.72 13.25
C GLU A 160 -38.66 46.36 13.44
N VAL A 161 -38.88 45.41 12.51
CA VAL A 161 -38.21 44.10 12.54
C VAL A 161 -36.68 44.22 12.47
N ILE A 162 -36.16 45.09 11.60
CA ILE A 162 -34.72 45.30 11.47
C ILE A 162 -34.15 45.93 12.75
N ASN A 163 -34.80 46.96 13.30
CA ASN A 163 -34.36 47.60 14.53
C ASN A 163 -34.38 46.63 15.72
N ASP A 164 -35.39 45.76 15.81
CA ASP A 164 -35.48 44.72 16.83
C ASP A 164 -34.37 43.67 16.71
N LEU A 165 -34.06 43.20 15.50
CA LEU A 165 -32.95 42.29 15.26
C LEU A 165 -31.62 42.92 15.65
N LEU A 166 -31.43 44.21 15.35
CA LEU A 166 -30.24 44.97 15.71
C LEU A 166 -30.15 45.24 17.22
N ALA A 167 -31.27 45.48 17.88
CA ALA A 167 -31.34 45.60 19.34
C ALA A 167 -30.96 44.26 19.99
N CYS A 168 -31.47 43.13 19.49
CA CYS A 168 -31.08 41.79 19.94
C CYS A 168 -29.59 41.53 19.73
N ALA A 169 -29.05 41.94 18.57
CA ALA A 169 -27.63 41.82 18.25
C ALA A 169 -26.73 42.61 19.23
N ASN A 170 -27.21 43.76 19.72
CA ASN A 170 -26.51 44.59 20.70
C ASN A 170 -26.63 44.05 22.13
N CYS A 171 -27.66 43.25 22.45
CA CYS A 171 -27.82 42.64 23.77
C CYS A 171 -26.79 41.54 24.05
N LYS A 172 -26.50 40.67 23.06
CA LYS A 172 -25.65 39.47 23.22
C LYS A 172 -24.72 39.26 22.02
N PRO A 173 -23.39 39.28 22.20
CA PRO A 173 -22.42 39.11 21.10
C PRO A 173 -22.59 37.82 20.30
N TYR A 174 -22.91 36.69 20.95
CA TYR A 174 -23.05 35.38 20.30
C TYR A 174 -24.32 35.23 19.44
N VAL A 175 -25.31 36.13 19.57
CA VAL A 175 -26.53 36.13 18.73
C VAL A 175 -26.38 37.07 17.53
N ARG A 176 -25.39 37.98 17.57
CA ARG A 176 -25.20 39.02 16.55
C ARG A 176 -25.12 38.45 15.13
N GLU A 177 -24.29 37.43 14.91
CA GLU A 177 -24.15 36.83 13.58
C GLU A 177 -25.50 36.29 13.06
N THR A 178 -26.25 35.58 13.92
CA THR A 178 -27.59 35.07 13.57
C THR A 178 -28.56 36.21 13.22
N CYS A 179 -28.57 37.31 13.98
CA CYS A 179 -29.41 38.47 13.65
C CYS A 179 -29.06 39.02 12.26
N TYR A 180 -27.77 39.22 11.97
CA TYR A 180 -27.34 39.73 10.67
C TYR A 180 -27.63 38.75 9.54
N GLN A 181 -27.54 37.43 9.76
CA GLN A 181 -27.95 36.43 8.78
C GLN A 181 -29.45 36.53 8.44
N VAL A 182 -30.30 36.76 9.44
CA VAL A 182 -31.75 36.95 9.25
C VAL A 182 -32.03 38.25 8.47
N ILE A 183 -31.34 39.34 8.78
CA ILE A 183 -31.42 40.60 8.03
C ILE A 183 -31.00 40.37 6.57
N VAL A 184 -29.84 39.75 6.37
CA VAL A 184 -29.28 39.43 5.05
C VAL A 184 -30.22 38.55 4.24
N SER A 185 -30.88 37.55 4.84
CA SER A 185 -31.82 36.69 4.12
C SER A 185 -33.12 37.40 3.73
N SER A 186 -33.43 38.56 4.33
CA SER A 186 -34.60 39.36 3.97
C SER A 186 -34.40 40.20 2.70
N ILE A 187 -33.16 40.56 2.36
CA ILE A 187 -32.83 41.51 1.28
C ILE A 187 -33.30 41.04 -0.11
N PRO A 188 -33.08 39.76 -0.51
CA PRO A 188 -33.56 39.29 -1.81
C PRO A 188 -35.08 39.34 -1.97
N LEU A 189 -35.82 39.30 -0.84
CA LEU A 189 -37.29 39.31 -0.82
C LEU A 189 -37.88 40.72 -0.97
N LEU A 190 -37.05 41.77 -0.98
CA LEU A 190 -37.50 43.15 -1.12
C LEU A 190 -37.83 43.56 -2.56
N LYS A 191 -37.31 42.87 -3.59
CA LYS A 191 -37.40 43.26 -5.01
C LYS A 191 -38.83 43.31 -5.58
N GLU A 192 -39.79 42.77 -4.85
CA GLU A 192 -41.19 42.65 -5.28
C GLU A 192 -42.12 43.48 -4.38
N THR A 193 -41.58 44.31 -3.47
CA THR A 193 -42.38 45.08 -2.52
C THR A 193 -42.52 46.54 -2.94
N SER A 194 -43.62 47.18 -2.56
CA SER A 194 -43.89 48.60 -2.83
C SER A 194 -42.95 49.56 -2.11
N PHE A 195 -42.15 49.07 -1.16
CA PHE A 195 -41.30 49.87 -0.29
C PHE A 195 -39.79 49.53 -0.40
N GLU A 196 -39.40 48.78 -1.43
CA GLU A 196 -38.02 48.36 -1.71
C GLU A 196 -36.99 49.50 -1.51
N GLU A 197 -37.15 50.63 -2.21
CA GLU A 197 -36.21 51.75 -2.15
C GLU A 197 -36.07 52.34 -0.74
N LYS A 198 -37.17 52.44 0.00
CA LYS A 198 -37.18 52.95 1.38
C LYS A 198 -36.50 51.98 2.35
N ALA A 199 -36.74 50.68 2.19
CA ALA A 199 -36.12 49.63 2.99
C ALA A 199 -34.60 49.60 2.80
N ILE A 200 -34.13 49.63 1.55
CA ILE A 200 -32.68 49.66 1.26
C ILE A 200 -32.04 50.95 1.77
N SER A 201 -32.70 52.10 1.59
CA SER A 201 -32.22 53.38 2.13
C SER A 201 -32.11 53.35 3.67
N HIS A 202 -33.04 52.68 4.36
CA HIS A 202 -32.97 52.50 5.81
C HIS A 202 -31.78 51.64 6.24
N LEU A 203 -31.54 50.50 5.58
CA LEU A 203 -30.39 49.64 5.87
C LEU A 203 -29.05 50.40 5.70
N ILE A 204 -28.93 51.22 4.66
CA ILE A 204 -27.74 52.06 4.42
C ILE A 204 -27.61 53.13 5.52
N SER A 205 -28.72 53.77 5.93
CA SER A 205 -28.71 54.74 7.03
C SER A 205 -28.25 54.12 8.34
N ILE A 206 -28.75 52.92 8.67
CA ILE A 206 -28.34 52.17 9.85
C ILE A 206 -26.83 51.89 9.84
N MET A 207 -26.30 51.40 8.72
CA MET A 207 -24.87 51.11 8.58
C MET A 207 -24.01 52.36 8.79
N LYS A 208 -24.48 53.51 8.30
CA LYS A 208 -23.83 54.80 8.49
C LYS A 208 -23.91 55.29 9.94
N GLU A 209 -25.10 55.29 10.54
CA GLU A 209 -25.37 55.85 11.86
C GLU A 209 -24.69 55.07 12.99
N ARG A 210 -24.74 53.73 12.95
CA ARG A 210 -24.12 52.87 13.97
C ARG A 210 -22.62 53.05 14.07
N ASN A 211 -21.98 53.40 12.97
CA ASN A 211 -20.52 53.44 12.86
C ASN A 211 -19.96 54.88 12.80
N GLY A 212 -20.81 55.91 12.67
CA GLY A 212 -20.40 57.31 12.77
C GLY A 212 -19.18 57.67 11.91
N LYS A 213 -18.13 58.24 12.54
CA LYS A 213 -16.87 58.61 11.86
C LYS A 213 -15.98 57.41 11.47
N SER A 214 -16.31 56.18 11.89
CA SER A 214 -15.46 55.01 11.60
C SER A 214 -15.66 54.43 10.20
N GLY A 215 -16.64 54.91 9.42
CA GLY A 215 -17.04 54.33 8.13
C GLY A 215 -18.05 53.19 8.33
N GLY A 216 -18.92 52.91 7.37
CA GLY A 216 -20.08 52.05 7.62
C GLY A 216 -19.81 50.54 7.71
N ILE A 217 -18.59 50.08 7.41
CA ILE A 217 -18.20 48.66 7.44
C ILE A 217 -16.95 48.49 8.31
N ASN A 218 -17.08 47.86 9.48
CA ASN A 218 -15.97 47.69 10.44
C ASN A 218 -15.78 46.26 10.98
N ASN A 219 -16.73 45.36 10.74
CA ASN A 219 -16.68 43.97 11.21
C ASN A 219 -17.22 43.02 10.12
N PRO A 220 -17.02 41.69 10.27
CA PRO A 220 -17.50 40.70 9.31
C PRO A 220 -19.01 40.71 9.06
N ASP A 221 -19.82 41.07 10.06
CA ASP A 221 -21.28 41.13 9.96
C ASP A 221 -21.74 42.30 9.06
N ASP A 222 -21.21 43.50 9.31
CA ASP A 222 -21.44 44.70 8.48
C ASP A 222 -20.94 44.48 7.04
N LEU A 223 -19.80 43.78 6.88
CA LEU A 223 -19.27 43.43 5.57
C LEU A 223 -20.21 42.48 4.82
N ASN A 224 -20.74 41.45 5.50
CA ASN A 224 -21.68 40.52 4.89
C ASN A 224 -22.96 41.22 4.44
N LEU A 225 -23.51 42.10 5.29
CA LEU A 225 -24.66 42.93 4.95
C LEU A 225 -24.40 43.80 3.72
N ALA A 226 -23.26 44.49 3.71
CA ALA A 226 -22.86 45.36 2.61
C ALA A 226 -22.72 44.59 1.30
N ILE A 227 -22.04 43.43 1.31
CA ILE A 227 -21.86 42.60 0.11
C ILE A 227 -23.22 42.14 -0.40
N VAL A 228 -24.15 41.69 0.44
CA VAL A 228 -25.46 41.23 -0.03
C VAL A 228 -26.31 42.37 -0.61
N ILE A 229 -26.28 43.57 -0.02
CA ILE A 229 -26.92 44.75 -0.62
C ILE A 229 -26.34 45.00 -2.01
N GLU A 230 -25.02 44.98 -2.15
CA GLU A 230 -24.35 45.22 -3.43
C GLU A 230 -24.62 44.12 -4.47
N VAL A 231 -24.69 42.83 -4.05
CA VAL A 231 -25.10 41.71 -4.92
C VAL A 231 -26.48 41.96 -5.49
N GLN A 232 -27.44 42.32 -4.61
CA GLN A 232 -28.84 42.42 -4.99
C GLN A 232 -29.14 43.71 -5.77
N TYR A 233 -28.42 44.80 -5.47
CA TYR A 233 -28.59 46.13 -6.04
C TYR A 233 -27.26 46.68 -6.58
N PRO A 234 -26.79 46.24 -7.76
CA PRO A 234 -25.47 46.64 -8.29
C PRO A 234 -25.31 48.16 -8.50
N ASP A 235 -26.40 48.87 -8.83
CA ASP A 235 -26.37 50.32 -9.07
C ASP A 235 -26.23 51.15 -7.78
N ILE A 236 -26.30 50.51 -6.61
CA ILE A 236 -26.16 51.18 -5.31
C ILE A 236 -24.81 51.88 -5.16
N ILE A 237 -23.78 51.41 -5.87
CA ILE A 237 -22.44 52.01 -5.88
C ILE A 237 -22.44 53.47 -6.37
N LEU A 238 -23.46 53.87 -7.14
CA LEU A 238 -23.63 55.24 -7.62
C LEU A 238 -24.29 56.15 -6.58
N ASN A 239 -25.00 55.56 -5.61
CA ASN A 239 -25.75 56.27 -4.57
C ASN A 239 -24.82 57.05 -3.63
N ASN A 240 -25.17 58.31 -3.34
CA ASN A 240 -24.39 59.17 -2.46
C ASN A 240 -24.33 58.68 -1.00
N GLN A 241 -25.39 58.02 -0.51
CA GLN A 241 -25.42 57.42 0.81
C GLN A 241 -24.49 56.19 0.89
N TRP A 242 -24.40 55.40 -0.18
CA TRP A 242 -23.45 54.28 -0.26
C TRP A 242 -22.00 54.75 -0.25
N LYS A 243 -21.69 55.81 -1.01
CA LYS A 243 -20.35 56.43 -0.97
C LYS A 243 -19.97 56.92 0.43
N GLN A 244 -20.96 57.33 1.25
CA GLN A 244 -20.74 57.70 2.64
C GLN A 244 -20.45 56.49 3.55
N VAL A 245 -21.06 55.33 3.29
CA VAL A 245 -20.72 54.06 3.94
C VAL A 245 -19.28 53.65 3.59
N MET A 246 -18.88 53.85 2.33
CA MET A 246 -17.58 53.46 1.78
C MET A 246 -16.45 54.49 1.95
N VAL A 247 -16.60 55.55 2.75
CA VAL A 247 -15.63 56.68 2.87
C VAL A 247 -14.18 56.26 3.16
N LYS A 248 -13.99 55.15 3.88
CA LYS A 248 -12.64 54.61 4.22
C LYS A 248 -12.15 53.50 3.29
N TRP A 249 -12.91 53.19 2.25
CA TRP A 249 -12.56 52.21 1.24
C TRP A 249 -12.07 52.94 0.00
N ASN A 250 -11.08 52.36 -0.68
CA ASN A 250 -10.45 52.99 -1.84
C ASN A 250 -11.37 53.00 -3.06
N ASN A 251 -12.32 52.08 -3.10
CA ASN A 251 -13.29 51.93 -4.18
C ASN A 251 -14.72 51.72 -3.63
N PRO A 252 -15.77 52.24 -4.28
CA PRO A 252 -17.16 52.00 -3.87
C PRO A 252 -17.63 50.55 -4.05
N HIS A 253 -16.99 49.76 -4.93
CA HIS A 253 -17.23 48.31 -5.05
C HIS A 253 -16.45 47.56 -3.97
N ILE A 254 -17.12 46.81 -3.10
CA ILE A 254 -16.49 46.21 -1.90
C ILE A 254 -15.37 45.23 -2.29
N LEU A 255 -15.62 44.34 -3.26
CA LEU A 255 -14.68 43.29 -3.68
C LEU A 255 -13.71 43.76 -4.78
N HIS A 256 -13.47 45.06 -4.91
CA HIS A 256 -12.49 45.61 -5.84
C HIS A 256 -11.04 45.27 -5.41
N PRO A 257 -10.09 45.03 -6.35
CA PRO A 257 -8.69 44.77 -6.03
C PRO A 257 -7.99 45.81 -5.13
N GLU A 258 -8.41 47.09 -5.19
CA GLU A 258 -7.86 48.18 -4.36
C GLU A 258 -8.31 48.13 -2.91
N ASN A 259 -9.38 47.38 -2.62
CA ASN A 259 -9.97 47.25 -1.30
C ASN A 259 -9.44 46.04 -0.53
N LEU A 260 -8.55 45.23 -1.13
CA LEU A 260 -8.08 43.96 -0.56
C LEU A 260 -7.49 44.09 0.85
N GLU A 261 -6.61 45.07 1.09
CA GLU A 261 -5.99 45.27 2.40
C GLU A 261 -7.06 45.56 3.47
N LYS A 262 -7.98 46.49 3.18
CA LYS A 262 -9.08 46.84 4.09
C LYS A 262 -10.04 45.66 4.30
N LEU A 263 -10.33 44.90 3.24
CA LEU A 263 -11.15 43.70 3.29
C LEU A 263 -10.54 42.66 4.24
N THR A 264 -9.25 42.40 4.13
CA THR A 264 -8.55 41.48 5.05
C THR A 264 -8.54 41.99 6.48
N GLU A 265 -8.36 43.29 6.71
CA GLU A 265 -8.41 43.89 8.04
C GLU A 265 -9.78 43.69 8.72
N VAL A 266 -10.87 43.91 7.96
CA VAL A 266 -12.25 43.79 8.44
C VAL A 266 -12.63 42.34 8.71
N ILE A 267 -12.26 41.42 7.81
CA ILE A 267 -12.51 39.98 7.98
C ILE A 267 -11.72 39.43 9.18
N GLN A 268 -10.53 39.95 9.44
CA GLN A 268 -9.67 39.49 10.54
C GLN A 268 -9.97 40.16 11.89
N ALA A 269 -10.73 41.26 11.90
CA ALA A 269 -10.93 42.15 13.06
C ALA A 269 -9.63 42.32 13.87
N LYS A 270 -8.55 42.78 13.21
CA LYS A 270 -7.25 43.02 13.86
C LYS A 270 -7.36 44.17 14.87
N LYS A 271 -7.52 43.83 16.16
CA LYS A 271 -6.74 44.42 17.26
C LYS A 271 -6.82 43.56 18.53
N PRO A 272 -5.69 43.29 19.21
CA PRO A 272 -5.65 42.66 20.52
C PRO A 272 -6.05 43.71 21.58
N GLY A 273 -7.34 44.01 21.66
CA GLY A 273 -7.93 44.64 22.84
C GLY A 273 -8.48 43.58 23.79
N LYS A 274 -8.86 43.97 25.00
CA LYS A 274 -9.48 43.10 26.03
C LYS A 274 -10.64 42.21 25.52
N ALA A 275 -11.24 42.54 24.37
CA ALA A 275 -12.21 41.73 23.64
C ALA A 275 -11.66 40.42 23.05
N ALA A 276 -10.34 40.23 22.97
CA ALA A 276 -9.73 38.95 22.59
C ALA A 276 -10.04 37.83 23.61
N ALA A 277 -10.28 38.18 24.88
CA ALA A 277 -10.79 37.24 25.88
C ALA A 277 -12.26 36.84 25.63
N GLU A 278 -13.03 37.69 24.93
CA GLU A 278 -14.44 37.43 24.60
C GLU A 278 -14.57 36.63 23.29
N ILE A 279 -13.66 36.82 22.33
CA ILE A 279 -13.60 35.97 21.11
C ILE A 279 -12.99 34.60 21.43
N GLN A 280 -12.08 34.50 22.41
CA GLN A 280 -11.63 33.21 22.97
C GLN A 280 -12.76 32.42 23.65
N GLN A 281 -13.91 33.05 23.94
CA GLN A 281 -15.08 32.40 24.52
C GLN A 281 -16.18 32.04 23.52
N ASN A 282 -15.96 32.18 22.21
CA ASN A 282 -16.82 31.53 21.24
C ASN A 282 -16.49 30.04 21.23
N GLN A 283 -17.37 29.26 21.88
CA GLN A 283 -17.37 27.79 21.99
C GLN A 283 -17.47 27.05 20.64
N GLU A 284 -17.25 27.72 19.52
CA GLU A 284 -17.40 27.15 18.18
C GLU A 284 -16.21 27.57 17.33
N ASN A 285 -15.28 26.63 17.12
CA ASN A 285 -14.23 26.69 16.12
C ASN A 285 -14.86 26.70 14.70
N ARG A 286 -15.64 27.74 14.37
CA ARG A 286 -16.37 27.91 13.12
C ARG A 286 -15.93 29.18 12.40
N ILE A 287 -15.87 29.10 11.08
CA ILE A 287 -15.66 30.24 10.19
C ILE A 287 -16.93 31.10 10.15
N HIS A 288 -16.75 32.42 10.19
CA HIS A 288 -17.83 33.40 10.04
C HIS A 288 -18.57 33.25 8.69
N SER A 289 -19.89 33.38 8.69
CA SER A 289 -20.74 33.20 7.50
C SER A 289 -20.45 34.12 6.32
N VAL A 290 -19.78 35.26 6.55
CA VAL A 290 -19.35 36.20 5.50
C VAL A 290 -18.53 35.53 4.39
N TRP A 291 -17.73 34.51 4.75
CA TRP A 291 -16.93 33.76 3.77
C TRP A 291 -17.79 33.03 2.74
N ASN A 292 -19.01 32.60 3.10
CA ASN A 292 -19.92 31.97 2.15
C ASN A 292 -20.33 32.94 1.05
N THR A 293 -20.63 34.17 1.42
CA THR A 293 -21.04 35.23 0.49
C THR A 293 -19.87 35.65 -0.40
N ILE A 294 -18.69 35.84 0.20
CA ILE A 294 -17.46 36.20 -0.54
C ILE A 294 -17.10 35.10 -1.54
N LEU A 295 -17.03 33.83 -1.10
CA LEU A 295 -16.66 32.72 -1.97
C LEU A 295 -17.65 32.56 -3.13
N ARG A 296 -18.96 32.67 -2.89
CA ARG A 296 -19.97 32.59 -3.95
C ARG A 296 -19.73 33.65 -5.03
N TRP A 297 -19.43 34.89 -4.64
CA TRP A 297 -19.14 35.96 -5.60
C TRP A 297 -17.81 35.74 -6.33
N ILE A 298 -16.72 35.44 -5.62
CA ILE A 298 -15.38 35.37 -6.25
C ILE A 298 -15.23 34.11 -7.12
N ILE A 299 -15.88 33.00 -6.74
CA ILE A 299 -15.90 31.77 -7.54
C ILE A 299 -16.76 31.95 -8.79
N SER A 300 -17.90 32.62 -8.69
CA SER A 300 -18.80 32.87 -9.82
C SER A 300 -19.24 34.34 -9.84
N PRO A 301 -18.36 35.26 -10.31
CA PRO A 301 -18.71 36.67 -10.36
C PRO A 301 -19.83 36.89 -11.39
N PRO A 302 -20.77 37.82 -11.13
CA PRO A 302 -21.84 38.11 -12.08
C PRO A 302 -21.30 38.70 -13.38
N ASP A 303 -21.91 38.38 -14.54
CA ASP A 303 -21.47 38.86 -15.86
C ASP A 303 -21.68 40.38 -16.11
N ASN A 304 -21.97 41.13 -15.06
CA ASN A 304 -22.17 42.57 -15.09
C ASN A 304 -20.84 43.36 -14.96
N LYS A 305 -20.93 44.69 -15.03
CA LYS A 305 -19.78 45.59 -14.90
C LYS A 305 -19.04 45.42 -13.56
N LEU A 306 -19.77 45.14 -12.48
CA LEU A 306 -19.17 44.93 -11.16
C LEU A 306 -18.35 43.64 -11.13
N GLY A 307 -18.86 42.53 -11.66
CA GLY A 307 -18.12 41.26 -11.68
C GLY A 307 -16.82 41.33 -12.46
N LYS A 308 -16.75 42.15 -13.53
CA LYS A 308 -15.50 42.43 -14.26
C LYS A 308 -14.49 43.27 -13.46
N GLN A 309 -14.97 44.06 -12.49
CA GLN A 309 -14.16 44.89 -11.59
C GLN A 309 -13.81 44.17 -10.28
N THR A 310 -14.45 43.04 -9.99
CA THR A 310 -14.17 42.20 -8.81
C THR A 310 -12.76 41.63 -8.88
N VAL A 311 -12.12 41.47 -7.72
CA VAL A 311 -10.82 40.82 -7.59
C VAL A 311 -10.84 39.39 -8.13
N THR A 312 -9.79 39.02 -8.87
CA THR A 312 -9.64 37.64 -9.34
C THR A 312 -9.47 36.66 -8.18
N PHE A 313 -10.02 35.45 -8.36
CA PHE A 313 -9.93 34.39 -7.35
C PHE A 313 -8.49 34.14 -6.89
N ALA A 314 -7.55 34.04 -7.83
CA ALA A 314 -6.13 33.81 -7.53
C ALA A 314 -5.52 34.91 -6.64
N LYS A 315 -5.80 36.19 -6.93
CA LYS A 315 -5.27 37.31 -6.15
C LYS A 315 -5.93 37.39 -4.77
N PHE A 316 -7.24 37.17 -4.70
CA PHE A 316 -7.95 37.15 -3.43
C PHE A 316 -7.46 36.01 -2.54
N TRP A 317 -7.37 34.78 -3.05
CA TRP A 317 -6.94 33.62 -2.27
C TRP A 317 -5.52 33.82 -1.73
N LYS A 318 -4.60 34.30 -2.55
CA LYS A 318 -3.23 34.61 -2.12
C LYS A 318 -3.20 35.62 -0.98
N VAL A 319 -3.83 36.79 -1.14
CA VAL A 319 -3.72 37.88 -0.16
C VAL A 319 -4.57 37.62 1.08
N ALA A 320 -5.84 37.23 0.91
CA ALA A 320 -6.81 37.13 2.00
C ALA A 320 -6.79 35.81 2.76
N VAL A 321 -6.29 34.74 2.15
CA VAL A 321 -6.24 33.40 2.75
C VAL A 321 -4.80 32.98 3.01
N ASP A 322 -3.94 32.91 2.00
CA ASP A 322 -2.58 32.38 2.17
C ASP A 322 -1.68 33.27 3.02
N GLU A 323 -1.56 34.55 2.67
CA GLU A 323 -0.73 35.55 3.37
C GLU A 323 -1.36 36.05 4.69
N CYS A 324 -2.55 35.56 5.04
CA CYS A 324 -3.32 36.07 6.17
C CYS A 324 -3.72 35.00 7.20
N LEU A 325 -4.23 33.85 6.75
CA LEU A 325 -4.63 32.74 7.62
C LEU A 325 -3.51 31.71 7.79
N PHE A 326 -2.65 31.56 6.78
CA PHE A 326 -1.51 30.63 6.79
C PHE A 326 -0.14 31.29 6.95
N ASP A 327 -0.12 32.60 7.22
CA ASP A 327 1.12 33.33 7.53
C ASP A 327 1.92 32.66 8.66
N ASP A 328 3.24 32.80 8.64
CA ASP A 328 4.12 32.19 9.64
C ASP A 328 3.75 32.67 11.07
N ASP A 329 3.38 33.96 11.22
CA ASP A 329 2.97 34.57 12.50
C ASP A 329 1.47 34.39 12.82
N ALA A 330 0.71 33.69 11.96
CA ALA A 330 -0.71 33.44 12.21
C ALA A 330 -0.94 32.47 13.38
N THR A 331 -1.91 32.79 14.23
CA THR A 331 -2.30 31.93 15.37
C THR A 331 -2.83 30.58 14.89
N TYR A 332 -2.74 29.55 15.74
CA TYR A 332 -3.30 28.22 15.43
C TYR A 332 -4.78 28.28 15.04
N GLN A 333 -5.57 29.13 15.69
CA GLN A 333 -6.99 29.32 15.36
C GLN A 333 -7.20 29.87 13.94
N ARG A 334 -6.34 30.78 13.46
CA ARG A 334 -6.42 31.30 12.08
C ARG A 334 -6.05 30.24 11.05
N LYS A 335 -5.00 29.48 11.30
CA LYS A 335 -4.59 28.35 10.45
C LYS A 335 -5.68 27.28 10.40
N PHE A 336 -6.36 27.02 11.53
CA PHE A 336 -7.52 26.12 11.60
C PHE A 336 -8.70 26.62 10.74
N TRP A 337 -9.04 27.91 10.81
CA TRP A 337 -10.04 28.50 9.91
C TRP A 337 -9.60 28.44 8.44
N GLY A 338 -8.31 28.59 8.17
CA GLY A 338 -7.74 28.40 6.84
C GLY A 338 -8.03 26.99 6.30
N PHE A 339 -7.82 25.94 7.11
CA PHE A 339 -8.11 24.56 6.71
C PHE A 339 -9.60 24.34 6.44
N GLN A 340 -10.48 24.79 7.34
CA GLN A 340 -11.92 24.70 7.13
C GLN A 340 -12.38 25.45 5.86
N LEU A 341 -11.74 26.58 5.54
CA LEU A 341 -12.05 27.39 4.36
C LEU A 341 -11.57 26.68 3.09
N PHE A 342 -10.37 26.08 3.13
CA PHE A 342 -9.83 25.26 2.06
C PHE A 342 -10.75 24.08 1.74
N GLU A 343 -11.13 23.30 2.76
CA GLU A 343 -12.02 22.14 2.60
C GLU A 343 -13.33 22.55 1.92
N LYS A 344 -13.96 23.61 2.43
CA LYS A 344 -15.21 24.14 1.86
C LYS A 344 -15.04 24.63 0.43
N THR A 345 -13.94 25.33 0.14
CA THR A 345 -13.69 25.91 -1.17
C THR A 345 -13.38 24.82 -2.20
N LEU A 346 -12.64 23.78 -1.83
CA LEU A 346 -12.26 22.69 -2.74
C LEU A 346 -13.48 21.98 -3.35
N HIS A 347 -14.55 21.78 -2.55
CA HIS A 347 -15.81 21.23 -3.05
C HIS A 347 -16.55 22.17 -4.01
N LEU A 348 -16.55 23.48 -3.72
CA LEU A 348 -17.29 24.49 -4.49
C LEU A 348 -16.55 24.97 -5.76
N CYS A 349 -15.23 24.81 -5.81
CA CYS A 349 -14.40 25.41 -6.85
C CYS A 349 -14.52 24.67 -8.20
N PRO A 350 -14.63 25.39 -9.34
CA PRO A 350 -14.50 24.80 -10.66
C PRO A 350 -13.05 24.35 -10.93
N GLU A 351 -12.89 23.43 -11.89
CA GLU A 351 -11.60 22.77 -12.20
C GLU A 351 -10.46 23.78 -12.44
N GLU A 352 -10.72 24.86 -13.18
CA GLU A 352 -9.75 25.89 -13.56
C GLU A 352 -9.15 26.66 -12.37
N LYS A 353 -9.87 26.72 -11.24
CA LYS A 353 -9.49 27.54 -10.08
C LYS A 353 -8.81 26.73 -8.95
N ILE A 354 -8.77 25.40 -9.06
CA ILE A 354 -8.22 24.51 -8.03
C ILE A 354 -6.73 24.71 -7.81
N SER A 355 -5.96 24.96 -8.88
CA SER A 355 -4.52 25.19 -8.78
C SER A 355 -4.18 26.35 -7.83
N PHE A 356 -5.03 27.38 -7.77
CA PHE A 356 -4.82 28.54 -6.91
C PHE A 356 -5.08 28.28 -5.42
N LEU A 357 -5.66 27.12 -5.05
CA LEU A 357 -5.88 26.74 -3.66
C LEU A 357 -4.58 26.25 -2.99
N PHE A 358 -3.68 25.66 -3.76
CA PHE A 358 -2.44 25.02 -3.29
C PHE A 358 -1.29 26.02 -3.22
N THR A 359 -1.45 27.03 -2.38
CA THR A 359 -0.50 28.12 -2.20
C THR A 359 0.68 27.74 -1.29
N PRO A 360 1.81 28.47 -1.37
CA PRO A 360 3.04 28.12 -0.64
C PRO A 360 2.87 27.99 0.88
N ASN A 361 2.20 28.93 1.54
CA ASN A 361 2.07 28.92 3.00
C ASN A 361 1.09 27.84 3.47
N PHE A 362 -0.03 27.67 2.75
CA PHE A 362 -0.96 26.56 2.97
C PHE A 362 -0.25 25.21 2.92
N MET A 363 0.47 24.95 1.85
CA MET A 363 1.16 23.67 1.64
C MET A 363 2.27 23.44 2.66
N ARG A 364 3.06 24.46 3.02
CA ARG A 364 4.04 24.38 4.11
C ARG A 364 3.35 24.04 5.43
N THR A 365 2.22 24.66 5.73
CA THR A 365 1.43 24.38 6.94
C THR A 365 0.85 22.97 6.91
N LEU A 366 0.31 22.53 5.78
CA LEU A 366 -0.25 21.19 5.58
C LEU A 366 0.82 20.11 5.82
N ILE A 367 1.99 20.25 5.20
CA ILE A 367 3.12 19.31 5.34
C ILE A 367 3.63 19.29 6.79
N ASN A 368 3.84 20.46 7.39
CA ASN A 368 4.36 20.57 8.76
C ASN A 368 3.41 19.94 9.78
N HIS A 369 2.10 20.03 9.58
CA HIS A 369 1.12 19.50 10.53
C HIS A 369 0.59 18.11 10.19
N SER A 370 0.90 17.55 9.01
CA SER A 370 0.48 16.20 8.64
C SER A 370 1.31 15.09 9.28
N TYR A 371 2.60 15.34 9.57
CA TYR A 371 3.52 14.29 10.02
C TYR A 371 3.41 13.97 11.52
N GLU A 372 3.50 14.97 12.39
CA GLU A 372 3.55 14.79 13.84
C GLU A 372 2.15 14.84 14.47
N LYS A 373 1.75 13.73 15.10
CA LYS A 373 0.42 13.58 15.72
C LYS A 373 0.17 14.51 16.90
N ASP A 374 1.22 14.92 17.60
CA ASP A 374 1.12 15.76 18.81
C ASP A 374 0.94 17.25 18.49
N ARG A 375 1.03 17.65 17.20
CA ARG A 375 0.82 19.04 16.80
C ARG A 375 -0.66 19.41 16.86
N TYR A 376 -0.94 20.61 17.40
CA TYR A 376 -2.31 21.11 17.60
C TYR A 376 -3.22 21.08 16.35
N LEU A 377 -2.66 21.31 15.16
CA LEU A 377 -3.40 21.32 13.89
C LEU A 377 -3.36 19.98 13.13
N HIS A 378 -2.86 18.91 13.74
CA HIS A 378 -2.71 17.63 13.06
C HIS A 378 -4.05 17.06 12.57
N GLU A 379 -5.10 17.13 13.40
CA GLU A 379 -6.44 16.68 13.00
C GLU A 379 -7.01 17.49 11.84
N ALA A 380 -6.79 18.80 11.83
CA ALA A 380 -7.24 19.69 10.76
C ALA A 380 -6.50 19.41 9.44
N ALA A 381 -5.17 19.28 9.49
CA ALA A 381 -4.38 18.91 8.32
C ALA A 381 -4.79 17.54 7.76
N THR A 382 -5.00 16.55 8.64
CA THR A 382 -5.43 15.20 8.27
C THR A 382 -6.86 15.19 7.69
N SER A 383 -7.77 16.00 8.25
CA SER A 383 -9.11 16.22 7.69
C SER A 383 -9.02 16.77 6.26
N SER A 384 -8.20 17.80 6.04
CA SER A 384 -8.04 18.40 4.73
C SER A 384 -7.45 17.42 3.72
N LEU A 385 -6.50 16.56 4.11
CA LEU A 385 -6.00 15.48 3.25
C LEU A 385 -7.09 14.47 2.89
N LYS A 386 -7.97 14.09 3.84
CA LYS A 386 -9.11 13.20 3.55
C LYS A 386 -10.10 13.84 2.59
N VAL A 387 -10.39 15.13 2.74
CA VAL A 387 -11.25 15.88 1.82
C VAL A 387 -10.64 15.93 0.41
N ILE A 388 -9.31 16.11 0.31
CA ILE A 388 -8.60 16.05 -0.97
C ILE A 388 -8.72 14.65 -1.61
N GLU A 389 -8.54 13.59 -0.82
CA GLU A 389 -8.73 12.21 -1.27
C GLU A 389 -10.16 12.03 -1.81
N GLN A 390 -11.18 12.41 -1.04
CA GLN A 390 -12.59 12.30 -1.45
C GLN A 390 -12.90 13.06 -2.75
N VAL A 391 -12.44 14.31 -2.87
CA VAL A 391 -12.68 15.11 -4.09
C VAL A 391 -11.99 14.50 -5.31
N ALA A 392 -10.82 13.90 -5.13
CA ALA A 392 -10.11 13.20 -6.19
C ALA A 392 -10.85 11.92 -6.63
N GLU A 393 -11.52 11.22 -5.70
CA GLU A 393 -12.37 10.06 -6.02
C GLU A 393 -13.63 10.48 -6.79
N GLU A 394 -14.26 11.60 -6.41
CA GLU A 394 -15.49 12.12 -7.02
C GLU A 394 -15.28 12.70 -8.43
N ASN A 395 -14.14 13.36 -8.70
CA ASN A 395 -13.86 13.99 -10.00
C ASN A 395 -12.40 13.80 -10.47
N GLN A 396 -12.25 13.02 -11.54
CA GLN A 396 -10.96 12.65 -12.15
C GLN A 396 -10.15 13.86 -12.69
N LYS A 397 -10.81 14.88 -13.25
CA LYS A 397 -10.13 16.08 -13.74
C LYS A 397 -9.58 16.91 -12.58
N LYS A 398 -10.34 17.04 -11.50
CA LYS A 398 -9.86 17.67 -10.25
C LYS A 398 -8.68 16.88 -9.68
N ALA A 399 -8.76 15.54 -9.68
CA ALA A 399 -7.69 14.66 -9.23
C ALA A 399 -6.37 14.91 -9.99
N LEU A 400 -6.42 15.02 -11.32
CA LEU A 400 -5.24 15.35 -12.14
C LEU A 400 -4.61 16.68 -11.74
N ILE A 401 -5.43 17.72 -11.53
CA ILE A 401 -4.94 19.05 -11.14
C ILE A 401 -4.31 19.01 -9.75
N ILE A 402 -4.95 18.33 -8.79
CA ILE A 402 -4.45 18.15 -7.42
C ILE A 402 -3.09 17.44 -7.42
N VAL A 403 -2.97 16.34 -8.16
CA VAL A 403 -1.70 15.59 -8.29
C VAL A 403 -0.61 16.47 -8.90
N LYS A 404 -0.94 17.28 -9.92
CA LYS A 404 0.00 18.28 -10.47
C LYS A 404 0.45 19.32 -9.46
N GLN A 405 -0.37 19.68 -8.47
CA GLN A 405 0.02 20.62 -7.40
C GLN A 405 0.91 19.98 -6.34
N PHE A 406 0.60 18.76 -5.89
CA PHE A 406 1.44 18.05 -4.91
C PHE A 406 2.83 17.71 -5.44
N LEU A 407 2.96 17.57 -6.76
CA LEU A 407 4.19 17.15 -7.44
C LEU A 407 4.76 18.27 -8.33
N GLY A 408 4.21 19.48 -8.21
CA GLY A 408 4.50 20.65 -9.04
C GLY A 408 5.72 21.47 -8.60
N GLN A 409 5.95 22.56 -9.33
CA GLN A 409 7.16 23.41 -9.33
C GLN A 409 7.59 23.99 -7.98
N ASN A 410 6.70 24.10 -6.99
CA ASN A 410 7.00 24.72 -5.71
C ASN A 410 7.60 23.75 -4.67
N TYR A 411 7.59 22.44 -4.97
CA TYR A 411 8.08 21.40 -4.08
C TYR A 411 8.99 20.46 -4.89
N ASP A 412 10.30 20.68 -4.82
CA ASP A 412 11.33 19.79 -5.39
C ASP A 412 11.40 18.41 -4.71
N ARG A 413 10.37 18.04 -3.92
CA ARG A 413 10.35 16.86 -3.08
C ARG A 413 9.00 16.17 -3.19
N ASP A 414 9.04 14.85 -3.23
CA ASP A 414 7.87 13.97 -3.25
C ASP A 414 7.00 14.22 -2.01
N PHE A 415 5.78 14.76 -2.20
CA PHE A 415 4.88 15.16 -1.12
C PHE A 415 4.74 14.06 -0.08
N ASP A 416 4.43 12.83 -0.50
CA ASP A 416 4.21 11.69 0.38
C ASP A 416 5.45 11.37 1.23
N LYS A 417 6.67 11.62 0.72
CA LYS A 417 7.90 11.44 1.50
C LYS A 417 8.09 12.55 2.54
N VAL A 418 7.77 13.80 2.19
CA VAL A 418 7.98 14.94 3.11
C VAL A 418 6.91 14.98 4.18
N SER A 419 5.65 14.76 3.82
CA SER A 419 4.51 14.70 4.75
C SER A 419 4.46 13.40 5.56
N LYS A 420 5.23 12.38 5.13
CA LYS A 420 5.15 10.97 5.54
C LYS A 420 3.72 10.40 5.47
N THR A 421 2.98 10.82 4.44
CA THR A 421 1.62 10.33 4.12
C THR A 421 1.63 9.42 2.89
N ASN A 422 0.50 8.79 2.58
CA ASN A 422 0.29 8.04 1.34
C ASN A 422 -0.85 8.66 0.51
N THR A 423 -1.05 9.97 0.59
CA THR A 423 -2.18 10.67 -0.01
C THR A 423 -2.10 10.64 -1.53
N VAL A 424 -0.93 10.95 -2.10
CA VAL A 424 -0.74 10.90 -3.56
C VAL A 424 -0.90 9.46 -4.07
N LYS A 425 -0.31 8.48 -3.37
CA LYS A 425 -0.45 7.05 -3.69
C LYS A 425 -1.90 6.55 -3.67
N LYS A 426 -2.69 6.97 -2.67
CA LYS A 426 -4.12 6.64 -2.60
C LYS A 426 -4.90 7.25 -3.76
N ILE A 427 -4.63 8.52 -4.08
CA ILE A 427 -5.25 9.18 -5.24
C ILE A 427 -4.97 8.38 -6.52
N PHE A 428 -3.71 7.98 -6.77
CA PHE A 428 -3.37 7.11 -7.91
C PHE A 428 -4.01 5.72 -7.90
N SER A 429 -4.39 5.19 -6.74
CA SER A 429 -5.09 3.89 -6.65
C SER A 429 -6.55 3.94 -7.12
N VAL A 430 -7.18 5.12 -7.10
CA VAL A 430 -8.59 5.32 -7.49
C VAL A 430 -8.73 5.97 -8.87
N ILE A 431 -7.72 6.70 -9.33
CA ILE A 431 -7.72 7.38 -10.63
C ILE A 431 -7.80 6.37 -11.80
N ASN A 432 -8.51 6.75 -12.86
CA ASN A 432 -8.60 5.97 -14.10
C ASN A 432 -7.29 6.02 -14.94
N ASN A 433 -7.08 5.01 -15.79
CA ASN A 433 -5.82 4.89 -16.53
C ASN A 433 -5.60 6.02 -17.55
N GLN A 434 -6.65 6.57 -18.13
CA GLN A 434 -6.53 7.72 -19.05
C GLN A 434 -5.94 8.94 -18.35
N THR A 435 -6.36 9.21 -17.12
CA THR A 435 -5.84 10.33 -16.32
C THR A 435 -4.38 10.09 -15.91
N ILE A 436 -4.00 8.83 -15.64
CA ILE A 436 -2.59 8.46 -15.41
C ILE A 436 -1.75 8.70 -16.68
N GLU A 437 -2.26 8.33 -17.85
CA GLU A 437 -1.60 8.61 -19.15
C GLU A 437 -1.41 10.11 -19.37
N GLU A 438 -2.45 10.92 -19.15
CA GLU A 438 -2.38 12.38 -19.23
C GLU A 438 -1.33 12.97 -18.27
N TYR A 439 -1.23 12.39 -17.07
CA TYR A 439 -0.21 12.79 -16.09
C TYR A 439 1.22 12.40 -16.51
N VAL A 440 1.41 11.19 -17.05
CA VAL A 440 2.71 10.75 -17.60
C VAL A 440 3.12 11.62 -18.79
N LEU A 441 2.18 12.00 -19.66
CA LEU A 441 2.43 12.93 -20.77
C LEU A 441 2.82 14.32 -20.28
N TYR A 442 2.21 14.80 -19.20
CA TYR A 442 2.60 16.05 -18.53
C TYR A 442 4.02 15.99 -17.94
N LEU A 443 4.38 14.88 -17.27
CA LEU A 443 5.76 14.69 -16.80
C LEU A 443 6.76 14.60 -17.96
N LYS A 444 6.38 13.94 -19.05
CA LYS A 444 7.17 13.89 -20.29
C LYS A 444 7.39 15.29 -20.89
N SER A 445 6.37 16.17 -20.89
CA SER A 445 6.54 17.53 -21.41
C SER A 445 7.54 18.34 -20.56
N ILE A 446 7.49 18.22 -19.23
CA ILE A 446 8.46 18.87 -18.33
C ILE A 446 9.87 18.31 -18.53
N PHE A 447 9.99 16.99 -18.75
CA PHE A 447 11.29 16.35 -18.99
C PHE A 447 11.97 16.89 -20.27
N ILE A 448 11.19 17.11 -21.34
CA ILE A 448 11.68 17.59 -22.63
C ILE A 448 11.97 19.10 -22.59
N GLN A 449 11.02 19.88 -22.06
CA GLN A 449 11.11 21.34 -21.95
C GLN A 449 10.92 21.72 -20.48
N PRO A 450 12.02 21.93 -19.72
CA PRO A 450 11.94 22.49 -18.39
C PRO A 450 11.52 23.97 -18.47
N ASP A 451 10.92 24.48 -17.40
CA ASP A 451 10.37 25.83 -17.36
C ASP A 451 11.38 26.92 -17.73
N GLU A 452 10.89 28.02 -18.33
CA GLU A 452 11.71 29.19 -18.68
C GLU A 452 12.53 29.73 -17.49
N ASN A 453 12.01 29.62 -16.26
CA ASN A 453 12.66 30.07 -15.04
C ASN A 453 13.87 29.21 -14.63
N LEU A 454 13.89 27.93 -15.02
CA LEU A 454 14.98 26.98 -14.74
C LEU A 454 15.97 26.89 -15.91
N SER A 455 15.64 27.48 -17.06
CA SER A 455 16.39 27.33 -18.33
C SER A 455 17.88 27.71 -18.26
N SER A 456 18.30 28.49 -17.26
CA SER A 456 19.68 28.89 -17.03
C SER A 456 20.47 28.01 -16.05
N ASP A 457 19.80 27.17 -15.25
CA ASP A 457 20.43 26.31 -14.24
C ASP A 457 20.37 24.83 -14.66
N HIS A 458 21.44 24.37 -15.31
CA HIS A 458 21.53 23.00 -15.82
C HIS A 458 21.45 21.94 -14.70
N ASP A 459 21.99 22.21 -13.51
CA ASP A 459 22.00 21.25 -12.39
C ASP A 459 20.61 21.11 -11.76
N ALA A 460 19.84 22.20 -11.67
CA ALA A 460 18.45 22.14 -11.24
C ALA A 460 17.56 21.39 -12.24
N ILE A 461 17.75 21.62 -13.55
CA ILE A 461 17.07 20.87 -14.61
C ILE A 461 17.39 19.37 -14.49
N ASP A 462 18.65 19.03 -14.25
CA ASP A 462 19.08 17.66 -14.22
C ASP A 462 18.54 16.90 -13.00
N ARG A 463 18.56 17.54 -11.83
CA ARG A 463 17.89 17.01 -10.62
C ARG A 463 16.40 16.78 -10.85
N ARG A 464 15.73 17.72 -11.54
CA ARG A 464 14.30 17.59 -11.86
C ARG A 464 14.03 16.42 -12.80
N ARG A 465 14.83 16.26 -13.86
CA ARG A 465 14.73 15.13 -14.80
C ARG A 465 14.98 13.79 -14.12
N GLN A 466 16.01 13.70 -13.28
CA GLN A 466 16.32 12.51 -12.50
C GLN A 466 15.18 12.16 -11.53
N TRP A 467 14.59 13.17 -10.87
CA TRP A 467 13.41 12.97 -10.03
C TRP A 467 12.23 12.43 -10.83
N ILE A 468 11.92 12.97 -12.02
CA ILE A 468 10.84 12.48 -12.89
C ILE A 468 11.06 11.00 -13.24
N VAL A 469 12.27 10.63 -13.65
CA VAL A 469 12.62 9.26 -14.04
C VAL A 469 12.44 8.30 -12.85
N ASN A 470 12.94 8.66 -11.68
CA ASN A 470 12.78 7.86 -10.45
C ASN A 470 11.31 7.78 -10.02
N TYR A 471 10.55 8.86 -10.17
CA TYR A 471 9.14 8.92 -9.80
C TYR A 471 8.28 8.02 -10.70
N LEU A 472 8.47 8.08 -12.02
CA LEU A 472 7.79 7.21 -12.98
C LEU A 472 8.08 5.72 -12.70
N TYR A 473 9.32 5.38 -12.35
CA TYR A 473 9.67 4.03 -11.92
C TYR A 473 8.97 3.63 -10.61
N SER A 474 8.90 4.53 -9.63
CA SER A 474 8.18 4.30 -8.37
C SER A 474 6.68 4.02 -8.59
N LEU A 475 6.03 4.79 -9.49
CA LEU A 475 4.64 4.55 -9.88
C LEU A 475 4.46 3.16 -10.53
N LEU A 476 5.39 2.74 -11.38
CA LEU A 476 5.40 1.40 -12.00
C LEU A 476 5.60 0.29 -10.96
N LYS A 477 6.45 0.53 -9.94
CA LYS A 477 6.74 -0.44 -8.87
C LYS A 477 5.59 -0.59 -7.86
N ASP A 478 4.74 0.43 -7.66
CA ASP A 478 3.64 0.35 -6.69
C ASP A 478 2.56 -0.63 -7.17
N SER A 479 2.19 -1.60 -6.33
CA SER A 479 1.22 -2.65 -6.67
C SER A 479 -0.22 -2.20 -6.48
N ARG A 480 -0.45 -1.07 -5.79
CA ARG A 480 -1.78 -0.50 -5.53
C ARG A 480 -2.33 0.26 -6.73
N ILE A 481 -1.46 0.74 -7.61
CA ILE A 481 -1.83 1.48 -8.81
C ILE A 481 -2.26 0.48 -9.89
N ASN A 482 -3.33 0.79 -10.61
CA ASN A 482 -3.78 -0.05 -11.72
C ASN A 482 -2.76 -0.01 -12.88
N ARG A 483 -2.03 -1.11 -13.05
CA ARG A 483 -0.97 -1.26 -14.06
C ARG A 483 -1.55 -1.67 -15.42
N GLN A 484 -2.18 -0.74 -16.12
CA GLN A 484 -2.62 -0.96 -17.50
C GLN A 484 -1.51 -0.69 -18.52
N VAL A 485 -1.57 -1.40 -19.65
CA VAL A 485 -0.53 -1.39 -20.69
C VAL A 485 -0.29 0.01 -21.29
N GLY A 486 -1.29 0.89 -21.35
CA GLY A 486 -1.17 2.20 -22.03
C GLY A 486 -0.13 3.12 -21.40
N TRP A 487 -0.30 3.53 -20.13
CA TRP A 487 0.70 4.38 -19.45
C TRP A 487 2.04 3.68 -19.22
N LEU A 488 2.05 2.36 -19.04
CA LEU A 488 3.29 1.58 -18.91
C LEU A 488 4.13 1.63 -20.19
N ARG A 489 3.49 1.58 -21.38
CA ARG A 489 4.17 1.80 -22.67
C ARG A 489 4.79 3.19 -22.72
N LEU A 490 4.04 4.25 -22.34
CA LEU A 490 4.56 5.63 -22.35
C LEU A 490 5.82 5.80 -21.47
N VAL A 491 5.86 5.15 -20.31
CA VAL A 491 7.02 5.18 -19.40
C VAL A 491 8.21 4.45 -20.02
N LEU A 492 8.02 3.23 -20.55
CA LEU A 492 9.08 2.48 -21.21
C LEU A 492 9.62 3.20 -22.46
N ASP A 493 8.74 3.76 -23.28
CA ASP A 493 9.11 4.51 -24.48
C ASP A 493 9.97 5.72 -24.11
N LEU A 494 9.62 6.43 -23.03
CA LEU A 494 10.41 7.56 -22.52
C LEU A 494 11.81 7.12 -22.09
N PHE A 495 11.92 6.08 -21.26
CA PHE A 495 13.21 5.57 -20.80
C PHE A 495 14.08 5.04 -21.94
N LEU A 496 13.46 4.41 -22.95
CA LEU A 496 14.16 3.89 -24.11
C LEU A 496 14.71 5.00 -25.00
N ILE A 497 13.85 5.94 -25.42
CA ILE A 497 14.22 7.02 -26.35
C ILE A 497 15.34 7.86 -25.75
N TYR A 498 15.16 8.34 -24.52
CA TYR A 498 16.11 9.28 -23.91
C TYR A 498 17.28 8.62 -23.17
N GLY A 499 17.26 7.29 -23.01
CA GLY A 499 18.38 6.54 -22.45
C GLY A 499 19.36 6.02 -23.51
N PHE A 500 18.88 5.65 -24.70
CA PHE A 500 19.67 4.93 -25.70
C PHE A 500 19.88 5.68 -27.02
N TYR A 501 19.18 6.79 -27.26
CA TYR A 501 19.27 7.55 -28.51
C TYR A 501 19.50 9.04 -28.27
N THR A 502 20.14 9.69 -29.24
CA THR A 502 20.30 11.14 -29.37
C THR A 502 19.89 11.57 -30.79
N ALA A 503 19.69 12.86 -31.06
CA ALA A 503 19.50 13.30 -32.45
C ALA A 503 20.83 13.46 -33.16
N LYS A 504 20.81 13.15 -34.47
CA LYS A 504 21.95 13.39 -35.36
C LYS A 504 22.31 14.88 -35.43
N ASP A 505 23.58 15.20 -35.35
CA ASP A 505 24.11 16.58 -35.42
C ASP A 505 23.72 17.32 -36.72
N SER A 506 23.41 16.59 -37.80
CA SER A 506 22.93 17.17 -39.08
C SER A 506 21.62 17.98 -38.98
N PHE A 507 20.86 17.87 -37.89
CA PHE A 507 19.67 18.68 -37.61
C PHE A 507 19.89 19.81 -36.59
N ILE A 508 21.07 19.88 -35.95
CA ILE A 508 21.40 20.93 -34.98
C ILE A 508 21.90 22.20 -35.70
N ASP A 509 22.33 22.09 -36.96
CA ASP A 509 22.97 23.16 -37.75
C ASP A 509 22.11 23.79 -38.87
N ASP A 510 20.79 23.58 -38.91
CA ASP A 510 19.90 24.36 -39.79
C ASP A 510 19.63 25.75 -39.20
N LYS A 511 20.67 26.60 -39.20
CA LYS A 511 20.46 28.06 -39.23
C LYS A 511 19.78 28.41 -40.56
N PRO A 512 18.70 29.22 -40.55
CA PRO A 512 18.02 29.59 -41.78
C PRO A 512 18.97 30.38 -42.69
N LYS A 513 19.18 29.86 -43.90
CA LYS A 513 19.85 30.55 -45.00
C LYS A 513 19.13 31.86 -45.28
N SER A 514 19.76 33.00 -44.94
CA SER A 514 19.44 34.29 -45.54
C SER A 514 20.50 34.61 -46.59
N ASN A 515 20.02 35.01 -47.77
CA ASN A 515 20.81 35.26 -48.96
C ASN A 515 21.77 36.45 -48.81
N LYS A 516 22.89 36.33 -49.53
CA LYS A 516 23.98 37.29 -49.77
C LYS A 516 23.55 38.75 -49.90
N VAL A 517 24.28 39.65 -49.24
CA VAL A 517 24.87 40.85 -49.88
C VAL A 517 26.28 41.05 -49.30
N GLU A 518 27.25 41.19 -50.19
CA GLU A 518 28.67 41.48 -49.92
C GLU A 518 28.86 42.88 -49.31
N THR A 519 29.77 43.03 -48.34
CA THR A 519 31.03 43.82 -48.46
C THR A 519 31.67 44.07 -47.09
N GLY A 520 32.98 43.80 -47.00
CA GLY A 520 33.93 44.67 -46.29
C GLY A 520 34.26 44.43 -44.81
N LYS A 521 35.35 43.68 -44.59
CA LYS A 521 36.51 44.02 -43.73
C LYS A 521 36.34 44.23 -42.20
N SER A 522 36.98 43.28 -41.49
CA SER A 522 37.99 43.42 -40.42
C SER A 522 37.69 44.03 -39.04
N GLU A 523 38.16 43.27 -38.04
CA GLU A 523 38.77 43.67 -36.75
C GLU A 523 37.91 44.04 -35.53
N SER A 524 37.99 43.13 -34.54
CA SER A 524 38.54 43.34 -33.18
C SER A 524 37.95 44.41 -32.24
N GLN A 525 37.64 43.94 -31.03
CA GLN A 525 37.71 44.61 -29.70
C GLN A 525 36.45 45.21 -29.04
N ASN A 526 36.33 44.80 -27.76
CA ASN A 526 35.99 45.59 -26.56
C ASN A 526 34.54 46.01 -26.22
N LYS A 527 34.10 45.44 -25.08
CA LYS A 527 33.63 46.11 -23.83
C LYS A 527 32.48 47.15 -23.85
N LYS A 528 31.56 46.87 -22.91
CA LYS A 528 30.78 47.76 -22.02
C LYS A 528 29.36 48.24 -22.44
N PHE A 529 28.41 47.81 -21.60
CA PHE A 529 27.31 48.57 -20.97
C PHE A 529 26.40 49.46 -21.84
N LYS A 530 25.09 49.15 -21.85
CA LYS A 530 24.05 49.95 -21.15
C LYS A 530 22.62 49.37 -21.25
N LYS A 531 21.98 49.31 -20.08
CA LYS A 531 20.54 49.31 -19.78
C LYS A 531 19.73 50.25 -20.72
N ARG A 532 18.54 49.82 -21.20
CA ARG A 532 17.20 50.08 -20.63
C ARG A 532 16.06 49.94 -21.68
N ASN A 533 14.95 49.38 -21.21
CA ASN A 533 13.54 49.67 -21.52
C ASN A 533 12.82 49.05 -22.73
N SER A 534 11.94 48.10 -22.35
CA SER A 534 10.49 48.06 -22.60
C SER A 534 9.98 47.81 -24.03
N LYS A 535 9.24 46.71 -24.20
CA LYS A 535 7.77 46.76 -24.32
C LYS A 535 7.15 45.36 -24.21
N ARG A 536 6.03 45.35 -23.51
CA ARG A 536 5.17 44.25 -23.09
C ARG A 536 3.99 44.17 -24.06
N VAL A 537 3.68 42.99 -24.62
CA VAL A 537 2.42 42.69 -25.34
C VAL A 537 2.10 41.21 -25.04
N ARG A 538 1.24 40.91 -24.03
CA ARG A 538 -0.20 40.57 -24.13
C ARG A 538 -0.51 39.48 -25.17
N PHE A 539 -0.80 38.28 -24.68
CA PHE A 539 -1.56 37.26 -25.40
C PHE A 539 -3.03 37.35 -24.95
N GLU A 540 -3.93 37.43 -25.93
CA GLU A 540 -5.38 37.38 -25.77
C GLU A 540 -5.88 35.95 -26.02
N ASP A 541 -6.84 35.55 -25.21
CA ASP A 541 -7.65 34.33 -25.32
C ASP A 541 -8.55 34.37 -26.56
N GLN A 542 -8.72 33.23 -27.24
CA GLN A 542 -9.96 32.95 -27.97
C GLN A 542 -10.37 31.48 -27.85
N GLN A 543 -11.46 31.27 -27.13
CA GLN A 543 -12.38 30.14 -27.27
C GLN A 543 -13.21 30.31 -28.56
N SER A 544 -13.46 29.22 -29.28
CA SER A 544 -14.76 29.01 -29.95
C SER A 544 -15.00 27.52 -30.18
N VAL A 545 -16.20 27.10 -29.78
CA VAL A 545 -16.80 25.77 -29.95
C VAL A 545 -17.64 25.78 -31.23
N GLU A 546 -17.93 24.58 -31.74
CA GLU A 546 -18.89 24.21 -32.81
C GLU A 546 -18.28 23.95 -34.21
N ASN A 547 -18.04 22.67 -34.51
CA ASN A 547 -18.83 21.90 -35.48
C ASN A 547 -18.23 20.50 -35.69
N ILE A 548 -19.01 19.47 -35.38
CA ILE A 548 -18.71 18.07 -35.72
C ILE A 548 -19.31 17.79 -37.12
N PRO A 549 -18.51 17.24 -38.04
CA PRO A 549 -19.02 16.23 -38.94
C PRO A 549 -18.26 14.90 -38.80
N ASN A 550 -19.01 13.81 -38.81
CA ASN A 550 -18.57 12.42 -38.80
C ASN A 550 -17.80 12.01 -40.08
N MET A 551 -17.13 10.84 -39.95
CA MET A 551 -16.46 10.00 -40.98
C MET A 551 -15.02 10.47 -41.30
N ASP A 552 -13.96 9.67 -41.09
CA ASP A 552 -13.69 8.38 -41.74
C ASP A 552 -12.30 7.85 -41.33
N ASN A 553 -12.15 6.53 -41.44
CA ASN A 553 -10.89 5.78 -41.32
C ASN A 553 -9.83 6.25 -42.32
N SER A 554 -8.65 6.67 -41.86
CA SER A 554 -7.35 6.34 -42.47
C SER A 554 -6.18 6.85 -41.62
N GLY A 555 -5.14 6.01 -41.47
CA GLY A 555 -4.01 6.28 -40.61
C GLY A 555 -3.20 7.54 -40.98
N LYS A 556 -2.77 8.26 -39.92
CA LYS A 556 -1.67 9.24 -39.77
C LYS A 556 -2.03 10.05 -38.50
N LYS A 557 -1.22 10.17 -37.44
CA LYS A 557 0.20 10.51 -37.38
C LYS A 557 0.83 9.92 -36.11
N VAL A 558 1.99 9.30 -36.27
CA VAL A 558 2.94 9.04 -35.19
C VAL A 558 3.58 10.37 -34.78
N SER A 559 3.78 10.53 -33.47
CA SER A 559 4.37 11.66 -32.75
C SER A 559 5.61 12.27 -33.40
N GLU A 560 5.61 13.60 -33.56
CA GLU A 560 6.85 14.39 -33.73
C GLU A 560 7.78 14.13 -32.53
N TYR A 561 8.98 13.61 -32.77
CA TYR A 561 10.00 13.42 -31.74
C TYR A 561 10.61 14.79 -31.38
N ILE A 562 10.09 15.41 -30.31
CA ILE A 562 10.56 16.73 -29.86
C ILE A 562 11.91 16.57 -29.14
N LEU A 563 12.93 17.28 -29.61
CA LEU A 563 14.25 17.29 -28.99
C LEU A 563 14.23 17.96 -27.62
N PRO A 564 14.81 17.33 -26.58
CA PRO A 564 14.90 17.92 -25.25
C PRO A 564 15.83 19.13 -25.29
N LYS A 565 15.36 20.26 -24.74
CA LYS A 565 16.11 21.52 -24.64
C LYS A 565 16.13 21.94 -23.17
N PRO A 566 17.28 22.06 -22.48
CA PRO A 566 18.66 21.82 -22.95
C PRO A 566 18.97 20.33 -23.17
N LYS A 567 20.10 20.03 -23.84
CA LYS A 567 20.57 18.65 -24.08
C LYS A 567 20.57 17.85 -22.76
N ILE A 568 20.21 16.57 -22.84
CA ILE A 568 20.20 15.66 -21.68
C ILE A 568 21.65 15.32 -21.33
N SER A 569 22.02 15.41 -20.05
CA SER A 569 23.34 14.99 -19.58
C SER A 569 23.52 13.47 -19.60
N GLU A 570 24.78 13.03 -19.65
CA GLU A 570 25.14 11.62 -19.68
C GLU A 570 24.61 10.87 -18.44
N ASN A 571 24.65 11.50 -17.25
CA ASN A 571 24.13 10.95 -16.00
C ASN A 571 22.62 10.64 -16.07
N ILE A 572 21.83 11.50 -16.72
CA ILE A 572 20.38 11.27 -16.86
C ILE A 572 20.11 10.17 -17.89
N GLN A 573 20.89 10.14 -18.96
CA GLN A 573 20.77 9.07 -19.95
C GLN A 573 21.07 7.72 -19.29
N GLU A 574 22.13 7.63 -18.47
CA GLU A 574 22.43 6.43 -17.68
C GLU A 574 21.31 6.08 -16.70
N CYS A 575 20.76 7.08 -15.99
CA CYS A 575 19.61 6.88 -15.12
C CYS A 575 18.40 6.29 -15.88
N CYS A 576 18.10 6.82 -17.07
CA CYS A 576 17.04 6.30 -17.94
C CYS A 576 17.30 4.84 -18.35
N ARG A 577 18.53 4.51 -18.77
CA ARG A 577 18.92 3.13 -19.13
C ARG A 577 18.77 2.16 -17.96
N THR A 578 19.26 2.54 -16.78
CA THR A 578 19.15 1.72 -15.57
C THR A 578 17.68 1.51 -15.16
N ARG A 579 16.86 2.57 -15.18
CA ARG A 579 15.42 2.45 -14.89
C ARG A 579 14.64 1.70 -15.97
N PHE A 580 15.07 1.72 -17.23
CA PHE A 580 14.50 0.91 -18.30
C PHE A 580 14.62 -0.59 -17.98
N PHE A 581 15.82 -1.09 -17.67
CA PHE A 581 16.03 -2.50 -17.33
C PHE A 581 15.32 -2.91 -16.03
N HIS A 582 15.33 -2.05 -15.01
CA HIS A 582 14.56 -2.29 -13.79
C HIS A 582 13.05 -2.40 -14.06
N SER A 583 12.51 -1.49 -14.89
CA SER A 583 11.08 -1.51 -15.28
C SER A 583 10.73 -2.79 -16.03
N LEU A 584 11.58 -3.22 -16.97
CA LEU A 584 11.39 -4.49 -17.67
C LEU A 584 11.44 -5.70 -16.73
N GLY A 585 12.33 -5.67 -15.72
CA GLY A 585 12.39 -6.67 -14.65
C GLY A 585 11.07 -6.76 -13.87
N GLU A 586 10.49 -5.62 -13.47
CA GLU A 586 9.19 -5.59 -12.80
C GLU A 586 8.03 -6.04 -13.70
N LEU A 587 8.02 -5.62 -14.96
CA LEU A 587 6.99 -5.98 -15.93
C LEU A 587 7.02 -7.47 -16.30
N SER A 588 8.18 -8.13 -16.26
CA SER A 588 8.29 -9.58 -16.47
C SER A 588 7.52 -10.41 -15.43
N THR A 589 7.41 -9.88 -14.20
CA THR A 589 6.67 -10.50 -13.09
C THR A 589 5.20 -10.06 -13.02
N PHE A 590 4.84 -9.05 -13.80
CA PHE A 590 3.51 -8.48 -13.80
C PHE A 590 2.50 -9.39 -14.52
N ARG A 591 1.30 -9.53 -13.94
CA ARG A 591 0.17 -10.23 -14.55
C ARG A 591 -0.91 -9.20 -14.89
N SER A 592 -1.15 -8.94 -16.16
CA SER A 592 -2.20 -8.01 -16.60
C SER A 592 -3.60 -8.60 -16.35
N LEU A 593 -4.52 -7.78 -15.84
CA LEU A 593 -5.94 -8.10 -15.72
C LEU A 593 -6.68 -7.67 -16.98
N GLN A 594 -7.29 -8.60 -17.71
CA GLN A 594 -8.23 -8.24 -18.76
C GLN A 594 -9.55 -7.78 -18.12
N SER A 595 -9.89 -6.52 -18.36
CA SER A 595 -11.18 -5.91 -17.99
C SER A 595 -12.04 -5.75 -19.26
N ASN A 596 -12.55 -6.86 -19.81
CA ASN A 596 -13.63 -6.78 -20.78
C ASN A 596 -14.95 -6.98 -20.04
N LYS A 597 -15.86 -5.99 -20.15
CA LYS A 597 -17.10 -5.84 -19.36
C LYS A 597 -18.13 -6.98 -19.51
N THR A 598 -17.86 -8.02 -20.28
CA THR A 598 -18.85 -9.06 -20.64
C THR A 598 -18.42 -10.50 -20.38
N GLU A 599 -17.18 -10.77 -19.97
CA GLU A 599 -16.73 -12.13 -19.62
C GLU A 599 -15.87 -12.13 -18.34
N LYS A 600 -15.83 -13.26 -17.63
CA LYS A 600 -15.04 -13.43 -16.41
C LYS A 600 -13.59 -12.97 -16.65
N PRO A 601 -12.95 -12.23 -15.71
CA PRO A 601 -11.61 -11.70 -15.91
C PRO A 601 -10.63 -12.84 -16.20
N SER A 602 -10.21 -12.94 -17.47
CA SER A 602 -9.17 -13.83 -17.93
C SER A 602 -7.82 -13.24 -17.48
N ARG A 603 -7.09 -13.98 -16.66
CA ARG A 603 -5.77 -13.55 -16.16
C ARG A 603 -4.75 -13.79 -17.27
N THR A 604 -4.06 -12.75 -17.74
CA THR A 604 -2.93 -12.91 -18.68
C THR A 604 -1.74 -13.59 -17.97
N ARG A 605 -0.87 -14.21 -18.77
CA ARG A 605 0.38 -14.83 -18.30
C ARG A 605 1.35 -13.75 -17.82
N SER A 606 2.20 -14.08 -16.84
CA SER A 606 3.21 -13.14 -16.32
C SER A 606 4.15 -12.68 -17.44
N GLY A 607 4.40 -11.37 -17.54
CA GLY A 607 5.33 -10.79 -18.53
C GLY A 607 4.71 -10.48 -19.89
N PHE A 608 3.40 -10.70 -20.06
CA PHE A 608 2.67 -10.44 -21.30
C PHE A 608 1.86 -9.13 -21.24
N MET A 609 1.73 -8.53 -22.41
CA MET A 609 0.90 -7.37 -22.71
C MET A 609 -0.50 -7.83 -23.12
N ASN A 610 -1.42 -6.89 -23.33
CA ASN A 610 -2.82 -7.19 -23.66
C ASN A 610 -3.02 -7.83 -25.05
N ASP A 611 -2.01 -7.75 -25.91
CA ASP A 611 -1.93 -8.31 -27.26
C ASP A 611 -1.16 -9.65 -27.31
N ASP A 612 -0.97 -10.32 -26.16
CA ASP A 612 -0.19 -11.56 -26.02
C ASP A 612 1.28 -11.47 -26.48
N GLN A 613 1.82 -10.25 -26.62
CA GLN A 613 3.25 -10.01 -26.81
C GLN A 613 3.96 -9.81 -25.46
N THR A 614 5.26 -10.12 -25.38
CA THR A 614 6.04 -9.86 -24.17
C THR A 614 6.59 -8.43 -24.16
N TRP A 615 6.74 -7.85 -22.97
CA TRP A 615 7.35 -6.52 -22.81
C TRP A 615 8.79 -6.45 -23.36
N ALA A 616 9.53 -7.55 -23.25
CA ALA A 616 10.88 -7.66 -23.81
C ALA A 616 10.88 -7.64 -25.34
N TYR A 617 9.95 -8.36 -25.97
CA TYR A 617 9.80 -8.32 -27.43
C TYR A 617 9.36 -6.94 -27.90
N TYR A 618 8.40 -6.30 -27.21
CA TYR A 618 8.00 -4.93 -27.48
C TYR A 618 9.20 -3.98 -27.45
N ALA A 619 10.03 -4.04 -26.41
CA ALA A 619 11.26 -3.27 -26.30
C ALA A 619 12.22 -3.48 -27.49
N VAL A 620 12.47 -4.74 -27.89
CA VAL A 620 13.32 -5.06 -29.05
C VAL A 620 12.74 -4.52 -30.36
N THR A 621 11.43 -4.66 -30.58
CA THR A 621 10.79 -4.12 -31.79
C THR A 621 10.86 -2.60 -31.85
N LEU A 622 10.75 -1.94 -30.70
CA LEU A 622 10.83 -0.48 -30.58
C LEU A 622 12.26 0.02 -30.82
N MET A 623 13.27 -0.66 -30.27
CA MET A 623 14.68 -0.41 -30.58
C MET A 623 14.97 -0.53 -32.08
N ASN A 624 14.50 -1.60 -32.72
CA ASN A 624 14.69 -1.79 -34.16
C ASN A 624 14.01 -0.68 -34.99
N LYS A 625 12.84 -0.19 -34.54
CA LYS A 625 12.17 0.95 -35.19
C LYS A 625 13.00 2.23 -35.06
N PHE A 626 13.57 2.52 -33.89
CA PHE A 626 14.40 3.71 -33.68
C PHE A 626 15.76 3.64 -34.39
N GLU A 627 16.38 2.47 -34.47
CA GLU A 627 17.60 2.28 -35.28
C GLU A 627 17.36 2.46 -36.78
N SER A 628 16.14 2.21 -37.26
CA SER A 628 15.75 2.47 -38.66
C SER A 628 15.36 3.93 -38.93
N ASP A 629 15.26 4.76 -37.89
CA ASP A 629 14.90 6.18 -38.03
C ASP A 629 16.13 6.99 -38.46
N ASN A 630 15.98 7.79 -39.52
CA ASN A 630 17.06 8.61 -40.04
C ASN A 630 17.43 9.79 -39.11
N GLN A 631 16.56 10.17 -38.17
CA GLN A 631 16.72 11.34 -37.29
C GLN A 631 17.44 11.03 -35.96
N LEU A 632 17.55 9.76 -35.59
CA LEU A 632 18.14 9.32 -34.30
C LEU A 632 19.49 8.64 -34.51
N GLU A 633 20.41 8.89 -33.58
CA GLU A 633 21.73 8.28 -33.48
C GLU A 633 21.79 7.45 -32.17
N PRO A 634 22.12 6.15 -32.24
CA PRO A 634 22.25 5.32 -31.05
C PRO A 634 23.46 5.76 -30.22
N LEU A 635 23.27 5.94 -28.91
CA LEU A 635 24.34 6.27 -27.96
C LEU A 635 25.34 5.13 -27.79
N ILE A 636 24.84 3.89 -27.87
CA ILE A 636 25.64 2.66 -27.75
C ILE A 636 25.77 2.07 -29.16
N VAL A 637 26.94 2.20 -29.76
CA VAL A 637 27.25 1.62 -31.07
C VAL A 637 27.72 0.18 -30.86
N LEU A 638 26.90 -0.78 -31.27
CA LEU A 638 27.26 -2.20 -31.30
C LEU A 638 28.28 -2.46 -32.43
N SER A 639 29.20 -3.42 -32.22
CA SER A 639 30.15 -3.86 -33.25
C SER A 639 29.45 -4.39 -34.50
N GLU A 640 30.12 -4.37 -35.66
CA GLU A 640 29.53 -4.88 -36.92
C GLU A 640 29.07 -6.35 -36.78
N GLU A 641 29.85 -7.16 -36.07
CA GLU A 641 29.52 -8.55 -35.75
C GLU A 641 28.28 -8.67 -34.85
N ALA A 642 28.20 -7.86 -33.79
CA ALA A 642 27.03 -7.81 -32.89
C ALA A 642 25.76 -7.36 -33.63
N GLN A 643 25.88 -6.40 -34.55
CA GLN A 643 24.75 -5.91 -35.36
C GLN A 643 24.26 -6.95 -36.36
N GLN A 644 25.17 -7.67 -37.02
CA GLN A 644 24.82 -8.76 -37.94
C GLN A 644 24.12 -9.90 -37.19
N LEU A 645 24.64 -10.29 -36.02
CA LEU A 645 24.04 -11.31 -35.16
C LEU A 645 22.66 -10.87 -34.66
N LYS A 646 22.53 -9.62 -34.19
CA LYS A 646 21.24 -9.03 -33.79
C LYS A 646 20.21 -9.10 -34.91
N LYS A 647 20.56 -8.67 -36.14
CA LYS A 647 19.66 -8.72 -37.30
C LYS A 647 19.19 -10.15 -37.59
N ALA A 648 20.11 -11.12 -37.62
CA ALA A 648 19.79 -12.51 -37.86
C ALA A 648 18.84 -13.10 -36.80
N VAL A 649 19.05 -12.77 -35.52
CA VAL A 649 18.18 -13.24 -34.42
C VAL A 649 16.83 -12.53 -34.42
N VAL A 650 16.76 -11.24 -34.76
CA VAL A 650 15.48 -10.50 -34.91
C VAL A 650 14.62 -11.09 -36.03
N GLU A 651 15.21 -11.45 -37.17
CA GLU A 651 14.48 -12.14 -38.25
C GLU A 651 13.98 -13.52 -37.80
N LEU A 652 14.78 -14.23 -37.00
CA LEU A 652 14.40 -15.52 -36.44
C LEU A 652 13.26 -15.38 -35.41
N LEU A 653 13.29 -14.34 -34.58
CA LEU A 653 12.21 -13.96 -33.67
C LEU A 653 10.90 -13.72 -34.44
N GLN A 654 10.91 -12.88 -35.48
CA GLN A 654 9.73 -12.63 -36.32
C GLN A 654 9.15 -13.92 -36.91
N LYS A 655 10.00 -14.84 -37.40
CA LYS A 655 9.58 -16.15 -37.91
C LYS A 655 8.97 -17.04 -36.82
N ILE A 656 9.42 -16.95 -35.57
CA ILE A 656 8.83 -17.66 -34.43
C ILE A 656 7.48 -17.04 -34.07
N THR A 657 7.38 -15.71 -33.99
CA THR A 657 6.15 -14.97 -33.70
C THR A 657 5.05 -15.30 -34.72
N ASP A 658 5.37 -15.27 -36.02
CA ASP A 658 4.43 -15.64 -37.10
C ASP A 658 3.91 -17.09 -36.98
N LYS A 659 4.75 -18.01 -36.50
CA LYS A 659 4.37 -19.42 -36.30
C LYS A 659 3.47 -19.59 -35.07
N LEU A 660 3.77 -18.87 -33.99
CA LEU A 660 2.98 -18.87 -32.76
C LEU A 660 1.61 -18.21 -32.97
N GLU A 661 1.52 -17.11 -33.71
CA GLU A 661 0.24 -16.49 -34.07
C GLU A 661 -0.64 -17.43 -34.92
N LYS A 662 -0.02 -18.16 -35.87
CA LYS A 662 -0.72 -19.15 -36.71
C LYS A 662 -1.18 -20.40 -35.93
N SER A 663 -0.51 -20.77 -34.84
CA SER A 663 -0.93 -21.88 -33.98
C SER A 663 -2.04 -21.47 -33.00
N MET A 664 -2.02 -20.22 -32.49
CA MET A 664 -3.10 -19.68 -31.65
C MET A 664 -4.43 -19.56 -32.39
N ASN A 665 -4.43 -19.12 -33.65
CA ASN A 665 -5.65 -18.98 -34.46
C ASN A 665 -6.31 -20.32 -34.86
N LYS A 666 -5.67 -21.47 -34.58
CA LYS A 666 -6.20 -22.82 -34.88
C LYS A 666 -6.90 -23.49 -33.69
N GLY A 667 -6.96 -22.86 -32.51
CA GLY A 667 -7.71 -23.36 -31.34
C GLY A 667 -7.20 -24.68 -30.73
N SER A 668 -6.04 -25.18 -31.15
CA SER A 668 -5.45 -26.43 -30.61
C SER A 668 -4.76 -26.20 -29.26
N GLN A 669 -4.81 -27.19 -28.36
CA GLN A 669 -3.97 -27.20 -27.15
C GLN A 669 -2.50 -26.97 -27.53
N LYS A 670 -1.82 -26.02 -26.86
CA LYS A 670 -0.39 -25.72 -27.09
C LYS A 670 0.41 -27.01 -26.95
N SER A 671 1.14 -27.40 -28.00
CA SER A 671 2.03 -28.55 -27.94
C SER A 671 3.26 -28.22 -27.07
N ASN A 672 3.94 -29.24 -26.50
CA ASN A 672 5.21 -29.02 -25.80
C ASN A 672 6.25 -28.29 -26.67
N LEU A 673 6.16 -28.47 -27.99
CA LEU A 673 7.01 -27.82 -28.98
C LEU A 673 6.73 -26.31 -29.10
N ASP A 674 5.45 -25.90 -29.00
CA ASP A 674 5.06 -24.48 -29.00
C ASP A 674 5.53 -23.77 -27.71
N VAL A 675 5.47 -24.46 -26.58
CA VAL A 675 5.94 -23.94 -25.28
C VAL A 675 7.45 -23.73 -25.27
N GLN A 676 8.22 -24.63 -25.89
CA GLN A 676 9.67 -24.45 -26.06
C GLN A 676 10.00 -23.31 -27.02
N GLN A 677 9.26 -23.15 -28.12
CA GLN A 677 9.42 -22.01 -29.03
C GLN A 677 9.09 -20.68 -28.36
N GLU A 678 8.08 -20.64 -27.48
CA GLU A 678 7.76 -19.50 -26.61
C GLU A 678 8.94 -19.20 -25.65
N GLY A 679 9.58 -20.22 -25.08
CA GLY A 679 10.79 -20.08 -24.25
C GLY A 679 12.00 -19.50 -24.99
N PHE A 680 12.26 -19.97 -26.22
CA PHE A 680 13.32 -19.39 -27.07
C PHE A 680 12.99 -17.97 -27.50
N HIS A 681 11.73 -17.66 -27.80
CA HIS A 681 11.30 -16.29 -28.10
C HIS A 681 11.64 -15.33 -26.96
N TRP A 682 11.46 -15.75 -25.71
CA TRP A 682 11.89 -14.98 -24.53
C TRP A 682 13.41 -14.85 -24.47
N LEU A 683 14.13 -15.97 -24.48
CA LEU A 683 15.60 -15.98 -24.36
C LEU A 683 16.27 -15.10 -25.40
N PHE A 684 15.85 -15.16 -26.67
CA PHE A 684 16.37 -14.30 -27.73
C PHE A 684 16.02 -12.82 -27.51
N SER A 685 14.79 -12.50 -27.11
CA SER A 685 14.40 -11.10 -26.83
C SER A 685 15.24 -10.51 -25.69
N TYR A 686 15.50 -11.30 -24.64
CA TYR A 686 16.29 -10.89 -23.50
C TYR A 686 17.78 -10.80 -23.79
N ALA A 687 18.34 -11.76 -24.53
CA ALA A 687 19.74 -11.77 -24.91
C ALA A 687 20.08 -10.62 -25.89
N ILE A 688 19.14 -10.22 -26.77
CA ILE A 688 19.29 -8.99 -27.58
C ILE A 688 19.36 -7.75 -26.69
N LEU A 689 18.52 -7.65 -25.66
CA LEU A 689 18.56 -6.51 -24.73
C LEU A 689 19.85 -6.50 -23.91
N ALA A 690 20.42 -7.66 -23.61
CA ALA A 690 21.70 -7.79 -22.92
C ALA A 690 22.90 -7.28 -23.74
N LEU A 691 22.80 -7.21 -25.08
CA LEU A 691 23.86 -6.63 -25.93
C LEU A 691 24.17 -5.17 -25.59
N TYR A 692 23.19 -4.43 -25.08
CA TYR A 692 23.35 -3.01 -24.73
C TYR A 692 23.92 -2.77 -23.33
N THR A 693 24.06 -3.82 -22.53
CA THR A 693 24.76 -3.78 -21.24
C THR A 693 26.13 -4.42 -21.35
N GLU A 694 26.21 -5.61 -21.96
CA GLU A 694 27.42 -6.44 -22.00
C GLU A 694 27.51 -7.15 -23.36
N PRO A 695 28.09 -6.49 -24.40
CA PRO A 695 27.99 -6.97 -25.78
C PRO A 695 28.72 -8.29 -26.04
N GLU A 696 29.93 -8.49 -25.48
CA GLU A 696 30.74 -9.69 -25.76
C GLU A 696 30.09 -10.97 -25.25
N GLU A 697 29.65 -10.99 -24.00
CA GLU A 697 29.02 -12.16 -23.40
C GLU A 697 27.62 -12.41 -23.99
N ALA A 698 26.87 -11.35 -24.29
CA ALA A 698 25.56 -11.48 -24.93
C ALA A 698 25.68 -12.01 -26.37
N MET A 699 26.75 -11.68 -27.10
CA MET A 699 27.03 -12.28 -28.41
C MET A 699 27.25 -13.79 -28.31
N ASN A 700 28.07 -14.25 -27.35
CA ASN A 700 28.30 -15.68 -27.12
C ASN A 700 26.99 -16.39 -26.77
N ALA A 701 26.22 -15.85 -25.80
CA ALA A 701 24.93 -16.40 -25.44
C ALA A 701 23.93 -16.44 -26.61
N LEU A 702 23.91 -15.42 -27.47
CA LEU A 702 23.05 -15.38 -28.66
C LEU A 702 23.46 -16.43 -29.71
N GLN A 703 24.76 -16.61 -29.93
CA GLN A 703 25.27 -17.64 -30.84
C GLN A 703 24.92 -19.04 -30.32
N ASP A 704 25.16 -19.29 -29.04
CA ASP A 704 24.85 -20.57 -28.38
C ASP A 704 23.35 -20.89 -28.45
N LEU A 705 22.49 -19.91 -28.13
CA LEU A 705 21.04 -20.06 -28.24
C LEU A 705 20.59 -20.29 -29.69
N GLN A 706 21.21 -19.64 -30.68
CA GLN A 706 20.91 -19.84 -32.09
C GLN A 706 21.29 -21.25 -32.55
N GLN A 707 22.45 -21.76 -32.12
CA GLN A 707 22.86 -23.14 -32.39
C GLN A 707 21.91 -24.15 -31.73
N CYS A 708 21.53 -23.94 -30.47
CA CYS A 708 20.57 -24.78 -29.75
C CYS A 708 19.21 -24.80 -30.44
N PHE A 709 18.69 -23.64 -30.85
CA PHE A 709 17.43 -23.53 -31.58
C PHE A 709 17.48 -24.30 -32.93
N ASN A 710 18.58 -24.16 -33.67
CA ASN A 710 18.76 -24.87 -34.94
C ASN A 710 18.85 -26.39 -34.76
N LYS A 711 19.59 -26.86 -33.74
CA LYS A 711 19.67 -28.29 -33.39
C LYS A 711 18.31 -28.85 -32.97
N MET A 712 17.52 -28.12 -32.17
CA MET A 712 16.21 -28.57 -31.67
C MET A 712 15.07 -28.51 -32.70
N PHE A 713 15.04 -27.51 -33.59
CA PHE A 713 13.86 -27.25 -34.46
C PHE A 713 14.13 -27.32 -35.97
N VAL A 714 15.39 -27.30 -36.43
CA VAL A 714 15.72 -27.24 -37.87
C VAL A 714 16.30 -28.56 -38.39
N GLN A 715 17.13 -29.28 -37.61
CA GLN A 715 17.83 -30.47 -38.10
C GLN A 715 17.01 -31.78 -38.15
N SER A 716 15.77 -31.83 -37.65
CA SER A 716 14.96 -33.07 -37.66
C SER A 716 14.36 -33.47 -39.03
N LYS A 717 14.69 -32.77 -40.13
CA LYS A 717 14.15 -33.01 -41.48
C LYS A 717 15.04 -33.80 -42.47
N ARG A 718 16.23 -34.31 -42.08
CA ARG A 718 17.05 -35.15 -42.99
C ARG A 718 17.21 -36.58 -42.45
N SER A 719 16.65 -37.54 -43.19
CA SER A 719 16.67 -38.99 -42.95
C SER A 719 18.09 -39.60 -42.84
N PRO A 720 18.28 -40.71 -42.10
CA PRO A 720 19.58 -41.26 -41.78
C PRO A 720 20.16 -42.12 -42.90
N LYS A 721 21.32 -41.74 -43.47
CA LYS A 721 22.19 -42.67 -44.20
C LYS A 721 23.66 -42.45 -43.82
N LYS A 722 24.22 -43.48 -43.17
CA LYS A 722 25.62 -43.86 -42.97
C LYS A 722 26.71 -42.91 -43.53
N LYS A 723 27.62 -42.50 -42.64
CA LYS A 723 29.08 -42.69 -42.83
C LYS A 723 29.83 -42.55 -41.51
N LYS A 724 30.65 -43.56 -41.21
CA LYS A 724 31.77 -43.50 -40.26
C LYS A 724 32.83 -42.54 -40.81
N ASN A 725 33.35 -41.65 -39.97
CA ASN A 725 34.78 -41.53 -39.68
C ASN A 725 34.97 -40.61 -38.46
N GLU A 726 35.94 -40.97 -37.65
CA GLU A 726 36.36 -40.32 -36.41
C GLU A 726 37.11 -38.99 -36.66
N GLU A 727 37.20 -38.20 -35.59
CA GLU A 727 38.09 -37.06 -35.31
C GLU A 727 37.76 -35.68 -35.91
N THR A 728 36.95 -34.91 -35.17
CA THR A 728 37.43 -33.79 -34.32
C THR A 728 36.45 -33.61 -33.16
N ALA A 729 36.95 -33.59 -31.93
CA ALA A 729 36.19 -33.41 -30.71
C ALA A 729 35.90 -31.91 -30.48
N GLU A 730 34.87 -31.37 -31.14
CA GLU A 730 34.30 -30.05 -30.83
C GLU A 730 32.79 -30.20 -30.54
N ASP A 731 32.44 -29.92 -29.28
CA ASP A 731 31.11 -29.60 -28.72
C ASP A 731 29.89 -30.45 -29.11
N ASN A 732 29.87 -31.68 -28.61
CA ASN A 732 28.66 -32.48 -28.43
C ASN A 732 28.03 -32.27 -27.03
N HIS A 733 27.87 -31.02 -26.58
CA HIS A 733 27.03 -30.72 -25.41
C HIS A 733 25.55 -30.78 -25.81
N ASP A 734 24.69 -31.34 -24.94
CA ASP A 734 23.24 -31.38 -25.15
C ASP A 734 22.72 -29.93 -25.23
N PRO A 735 21.84 -29.57 -26.19
CA PRO A 735 21.28 -28.22 -26.27
C PRO A 735 20.68 -27.71 -24.95
N VAL A 736 20.18 -28.60 -24.08
CA VAL A 736 19.66 -28.22 -22.77
C VAL A 736 20.78 -27.84 -21.79
N ASP A 737 21.93 -28.51 -21.83
CA ASP A 737 23.09 -28.17 -20.99
C ASP A 737 23.63 -26.79 -21.32
N VAL A 738 23.71 -26.48 -22.62
CA VAL A 738 24.12 -25.15 -23.11
C VAL A 738 23.11 -24.07 -22.68
N ILE A 739 21.81 -24.35 -22.71
CA ILE A 739 20.79 -23.40 -22.21
C ILE A 739 20.98 -23.18 -20.71
N VAL A 740 21.16 -24.23 -19.92
CA VAL A 740 21.35 -24.12 -18.46
C VAL A 740 22.63 -23.33 -18.14
N ASP A 741 23.71 -23.53 -18.89
CA ASP A 741 24.95 -22.77 -18.74
C ASP A 741 24.76 -21.28 -19.05
N VAL A 742 24.07 -20.95 -20.14
CA VAL A 742 23.67 -19.57 -20.47
C VAL A 742 22.82 -18.95 -19.35
N LEU A 743 21.88 -19.71 -18.76
CA LEU A 743 21.06 -19.24 -17.64
C LEU A 743 21.88 -19.01 -16.36
N LEU A 744 22.86 -19.86 -16.09
CA LEU A 744 23.79 -19.70 -14.97
C LEU A 744 24.69 -18.47 -15.18
N GLY A 745 25.16 -18.23 -16.40
CA GLY A 745 25.85 -17.00 -16.80
C GLY A 745 25.01 -15.76 -16.50
N PHE A 746 23.72 -15.77 -16.85
CA PHE A 746 22.79 -14.68 -16.51
C PHE A 746 22.56 -14.50 -15.01
N LEU A 747 22.56 -15.58 -14.22
CA LEU A 747 22.42 -15.51 -12.75
C LEU A 747 23.67 -14.99 -12.04
N ALA A 748 24.86 -15.17 -12.63
CA ALA A 748 26.12 -14.70 -12.08
C ALA A 748 26.22 -13.17 -12.05
N LYS A 749 25.46 -12.50 -12.92
CA LYS A 749 25.46 -11.04 -13.05
C LYS A 749 24.68 -10.35 -11.91
N PRO A 750 24.93 -9.07 -11.63
CA PRO A 750 24.16 -8.29 -10.66
C PRO A 750 22.91 -7.64 -11.30
N SER A 751 22.12 -8.40 -12.07
CA SER A 751 20.95 -7.85 -12.79
C SER A 751 19.66 -8.56 -12.40
N ALA A 752 18.79 -7.86 -11.68
CA ALA A 752 17.47 -8.37 -11.28
C ALA A 752 16.61 -8.79 -12.48
N PHE A 753 16.78 -8.10 -13.62
CA PHE A 753 16.13 -8.43 -14.88
C PHE A 753 16.60 -9.79 -15.43
N LEU A 754 17.91 -10.00 -15.52
CA LEU A 754 18.49 -11.25 -16.00
C LEU A 754 18.14 -12.43 -15.08
N HIS A 755 18.04 -12.22 -13.77
CA HIS A 755 17.64 -13.28 -12.84
C HIS A 755 16.19 -13.72 -13.04
N LYS A 756 15.26 -12.75 -13.06
CA LYS A 756 13.85 -13.04 -13.27
C LYS A 756 13.65 -13.75 -14.61
N MET A 757 14.38 -13.31 -15.64
CA MET A 757 14.42 -13.97 -16.93
C MET A 757 14.91 -15.42 -16.84
N ALA A 758 16.03 -15.65 -16.17
CA ALA A 758 16.60 -16.99 -16.03
C ALA A 758 15.64 -17.95 -15.32
N GLU A 759 14.93 -17.50 -14.27
CA GLU A 759 13.91 -18.31 -13.61
C GLU A 759 12.72 -18.65 -14.52
N GLN A 760 12.24 -17.71 -15.35
CA GLN A 760 11.11 -17.96 -16.25
C GLN A 760 11.49 -18.89 -17.39
N ALA A 761 12.68 -18.69 -17.98
CA ALA A 761 13.21 -19.60 -19.00
C ALA A 761 13.44 -21.00 -18.41
N PHE A 762 14.02 -21.10 -17.21
CA PHE A 762 14.25 -22.38 -16.55
C PHE A 762 12.95 -23.15 -16.32
N LYS A 763 11.85 -22.49 -15.91
CA LYS A 763 10.53 -23.15 -15.78
C LYS A 763 10.05 -23.82 -17.07
N VAL A 764 10.34 -23.22 -18.23
CA VAL A 764 9.95 -23.75 -19.54
C VAL A 764 10.78 -24.97 -19.92
N PHE A 765 12.09 -24.93 -19.70
CA PHE A 765 13.01 -26.00 -20.08
C PHE A 765 13.19 -27.08 -18.99
N CYS A 766 12.61 -26.87 -17.81
CA CYS A 766 12.76 -27.71 -16.62
C CYS A 766 12.50 -29.20 -16.87
N GLY A 767 11.56 -29.54 -17.76
CA GLY A 767 11.19 -30.91 -18.07
C GLY A 767 12.22 -31.71 -18.87
N PHE A 768 13.22 -31.05 -19.45
CA PHE A 768 14.24 -31.67 -20.32
C PHE A 768 15.65 -31.64 -19.71
N ILE A 769 15.77 -31.19 -18.46
CA ILE A 769 17.05 -31.07 -17.77
C ILE A 769 17.74 -32.45 -17.69
N THR A 770 19.01 -32.47 -18.08
CA THR A 770 19.85 -33.67 -18.02
C THR A 770 20.52 -33.81 -16.66
N LYS A 771 21.14 -34.98 -16.41
CA LYS A 771 21.98 -35.17 -15.23
C LYS A 771 23.20 -34.22 -15.22
N SER A 772 23.82 -34.01 -16.38
CA SER A 772 24.97 -33.12 -16.57
C SER A 772 24.65 -31.68 -16.14
N SER A 773 23.50 -31.16 -16.58
CA SER A 773 22.96 -29.85 -16.15
C SER A 773 22.79 -29.71 -14.63
N LEU A 774 22.33 -30.78 -13.95
CA LEU A 774 22.17 -30.76 -12.48
C LEU A 774 23.51 -30.82 -11.76
N ASP A 775 24.44 -31.63 -12.24
CA ASP A 775 25.79 -31.74 -11.69
C ASP A 775 26.51 -30.38 -11.80
N LEU A 776 26.37 -29.64 -12.92
CA LEU A 776 26.88 -28.27 -13.06
C LEU A 776 26.34 -27.31 -11.98
N MET A 777 25.02 -27.33 -11.71
CA MET A 777 24.41 -26.52 -10.65
C MET A 777 24.90 -26.92 -9.26
N LEU A 778 25.09 -28.21 -9.00
CA LEU A 778 25.60 -28.72 -7.72
C LEU A 778 27.07 -28.39 -7.49
N ASP A 779 27.89 -28.44 -8.54
CA ASP A 779 29.32 -28.09 -8.49
C ASP A 779 29.52 -26.60 -8.15
N LEU A 780 28.65 -25.73 -8.67
CA LEU A 780 28.68 -24.29 -8.35
C LEU A 780 28.33 -23.99 -6.88
N ILE A 781 27.42 -24.78 -6.29
CA ILE A 781 27.08 -24.65 -4.87
C ILE A 781 28.18 -25.28 -3.98
N SER A 782 28.80 -26.37 -4.43
CA SER A 782 29.71 -27.20 -3.63
C SER A 782 31.20 -26.85 -3.71
N LYS A 783 31.66 -26.03 -4.68
CA LYS A 783 33.04 -25.53 -4.74
C LYS A 783 33.45 -24.90 -3.39
N LYS A 784 34.42 -25.56 -2.73
CA LYS A 784 34.81 -25.42 -1.31
C LYS A 784 35.41 -24.07 -0.93
N ARG A 785 35.07 -23.69 0.31
CA ARG A 785 35.56 -22.69 1.29
C ARG A 785 37.07 -22.41 1.45
N ASN A 786 37.99 -23.00 0.68
CA ASN A 786 39.43 -22.95 1.06
C ASN A 786 40.06 -21.53 1.03
N ASP A 787 39.49 -20.58 0.29
CA ASP A 787 39.99 -19.19 0.26
C ASP A 787 39.21 -18.25 1.20
N GLU A 788 38.20 -18.77 1.92
CA GLU A 788 37.23 -17.95 2.67
C GLU A 788 37.51 -17.91 4.18
N GLU A 789 38.22 -18.89 4.76
CA GLU A 789 38.46 -18.98 6.22
C GLU A 789 39.55 -18.01 6.75
N GLU A 790 40.50 -17.54 5.93
CA GLU A 790 41.57 -16.64 6.40
C GLU A 790 41.11 -15.19 6.70
N LEU A 791 39.86 -14.82 6.40
CA LEU A 791 39.38 -13.43 6.53
C LEU A 791 38.10 -13.28 7.37
N VAL A 792 37.59 -14.38 7.95
CA VAL A 792 36.41 -14.34 8.83
C VAL A 792 36.80 -13.97 10.27
N ASP A 793 38.03 -14.27 10.67
CA ASP A 793 38.53 -13.97 12.03
C ASP A 793 38.77 -12.47 12.30
N GLU A 794 38.66 -11.57 11.30
CA GLU A 794 38.78 -10.11 11.51
C GLU A 794 37.41 -9.39 11.70
N MET A 795 36.29 -10.10 11.69
CA MET A 795 34.94 -9.49 11.72
C MET A 795 34.25 -9.48 13.10
N ASP A 796 34.90 -9.93 14.16
CA ASP A 796 34.28 -10.08 15.48
C ASP A 796 34.58 -8.91 16.44
N ILE A 797 34.40 -7.67 15.99
CA ILE A 797 34.22 -6.50 16.86
C ILE A 797 33.05 -5.66 16.34
N ASP A 798 32.04 -5.52 17.20
CA ASP A 798 30.78 -4.76 17.10
C ASP A 798 29.54 -5.53 16.63
N GLY A 799 29.03 -6.36 17.55
CA GLY A 799 27.68 -6.90 17.49
C GLY A 799 26.65 -5.99 18.17
N GLU A 800 25.64 -5.54 17.41
CA GLU A 800 24.27 -5.38 17.90
C GLU A 800 23.26 -5.85 16.84
N SER A 801 22.60 -6.97 17.19
CA SER A 801 21.24 -7.45 16.85
C SER A 801 20.59 -7.17 15.47
N ASN A 802 20.31 -8.28 14.78
CA ASN A 802 19.29 -8.45 13.74
C ASN A 802 17.85 -8.23 14.27
N GLU A 803 17.06 -7.37 13.61
CA GLU A 803 15.62 -7.59 13.37
C GLU A 803 15.18 -7.04 11.99
N SER A 804 14.74 -7.98 11.14
CA SER A 804 13.85 -7.85 9.96
C SER A 804 14.22 -6.96 8.77
N ASP A 805 14.42 -7.63 7.63
CA ASP A 805 14.35 -7.12 6.26
C ASP A 805 13.06 -6.32 6.00
N ASP A 806 13.21 -5.04 5.69
CA ASP A 806 12.33 -4.32 4.79
C ASP A 806 13.23 -3.51 3.82
N GLU A 807 13.26 -3.90 2.55
CA GLU A 807 14.04 -3.23 1.52
C GLU A 807 13.56 -1.79 1.31
N SER A 808 14.27 -0.82 1.89
CA SER A 808 14.55 0.49 1.28
C SER A 808 15.34 1.38 2.23
N ASN A 809 16.53 1.84 1.80
CA ASN A 809 16.99 3.23 1.90
C ASN A 809 18.48 3.31 1.50
N GLU A 810 18.73 3.59 0.21
CA GLU A 810 19.91 4.37 -0.17
C GLU A 810 19.63 5.83 0.23
N ASN A 811 20.21 6.26 1.34
CA ASN A 811 20.36 7.68 1.66
C ASN A 811 21.86 7.94 1.83
N ASP A 812 22.54 8.28 0.73
CA ASP A 812 23.69 9.18 0.79
C ASP A 812 23.12 10.60 0.95
N SER A 813 23.30 11.17 2.13
CA SER A 813 23.25 12.63 2.32
C SER A 813 24.36 12.99 3.27
N ASP A 814 25.47 13.42 2.69
CA ASP A 814 26.42 14.30 3.35
C ASP A 814 25.63 15.50 3.91
N ASN A 815 25.83 15.78 5.20
CA ASN A 815 25.55 17.08 5.80
C ASN A 815 26.56 17.30 6.92
N GLU A 816 27.49 18.21 6.64
CA GLU A 816 28.39 18.81 7.62
C GLU A 816 27.64 19.81 8.52
N GLU A 817 28.13 19.88 9.75
CA GLU A 817 28.00 20.93 10.77
C GLU A 817 26.66 21.18 11.50
N THR A 818 26.65 20.92 12.81
CA THR A 818 26.67 22.00 13.83
C THR A 818 27.07 21.47 15.22
N VAL A 819 27.84 22.31 15.92
CA VAL A 819 28.53 22.07 17.20
C VAL A 819 27.63 22.34 18.42
N ASN A 820 27.68 21.43 19.41
CA ASN A 820 27.65 21.62 20.89
C ASN A 820 27.21 20.29 21.52
N GLY A 821 27.83 19.67 22.53
CA GLY A 821 28.88 20.04 23.46
C GLY A 821 28.60 19.30 24.78
N LYS A 822 29.54 18.43 25.19
CA LYS A 822 29.82 17.85 26.54
C LYS A 822 29.66 16.33 26.78
N GLU A 823 30.83 15.77 27.12
CA GLU A 823 31.14 14.71 28.11
C GLU A 823 30.62 13.29 27.82
N GLY A 824 31.43 12.22 27.73
CA GLY A 824 32.86 12.02 27.84
C GLY A 824 33.14 10.56 28.23
N VAL A 825 33.89 9.78 27.44
CA VAL A 825 34.61 8.58 27.88
C VAL A 825 35.88 8.44 27.03
N LYS A 826 37.00 8.26 27.71
CA LYS A 826 38.35 8.06 27.15
C LYS A 826 38.46 6.68 26.50
N ASP A 827 39.10 6.60 25.34
CA ASP A 827 40.01 5.49 25.07
C ASP A 827 41.24 5.95 24.28
N ARG A 828 42.40 5.65 24.85
CA ARG A 828 43.74 5.94 24.33
C ARG A 828 44.23 4.69 23.59
N PHE A 829 44.56 4.82 22.30
CA PHE A 829 45.54 3.94 21.67
C PHE A 829 46.83 4.73 21.46
N THR A 830 47.84 4.40 22.26
CA THR A 830 49.23 4.82 22.13
C THR A 830 49.90 4.02 21.02
N ILE A 831 50.53 4.71 20.05
CA ILE A 831 51.51 4.11 19.14
C ILE A 831 52.88 4.61 19.62
N GLU A 832 53.70 3.69 20.12
CA GLU A 832 55.10 3.94 20.52
C GLU A 832 55.97 4.11 19.25
N PHE A 833 56.76 5.18 19.22
CA PHE A 833 57.85 5.35 18.26
C PHE A 833 59.18 5.22 19.03
N ASP A 834 59.99 4.26 18.62
CA ASP A 834 61.32 3.99 19.15
C ASP A 834 62.28 5.14 18.77
N GLN A 835 62.94 5.73 19.75
CA GLN A 835 64.02 6.72 19.57
C GLN A 835 65.37 6.03 19.68
N GLN A 836 66.28 6.30 18.73
CA GLN A 836 67.72 6.17 18.95
C GLN A 836 68.40 7.51 18.66
N ASP A 837 69.17 7.93 19.66
CA ASP A 837 69.87 9.20 19.85
C ASP A 837 71.06 9.42 18.88
N ASN A 838 71.35 10.68 18.52
CA ASN A 838 72.41 11.47 19.18
C ASN A 838 72.70 12.83 18.52
N GLU A 839 72.58 13.86 19.36
CA GLU A 839 73.47 15.01 19.62
C GLU A 839 73.96 15.98 18.52
N ASN A 840 73.55 17.25 18.76
CA ASN A 840 74.38 18.47 18.97
C ASN A 840 74.40 19.59 17.91
N TYR A 841 73.95 20.78 18.38
CA TYR A 841 74.20 22.20 18.00
C TYR A 841 74.13 22.54 16.49
N ASP A 842 73.56 23.64 16.02
CA ASP A 842 73.51 25.01 16.54
C ASP A 842 72.47 25.81 15.72
N ASP A 843 72.08 26.95 16.26
CA ASP A 843 71.08 27.90 15.76
C ASP A 843 71.44 28.50 14.39
N SER A 844 70.55 28.39 13.40
CA SER A 844 70.44 29.38 12.30
C SER A 844 69.02 29.38 11.72
N ASP A 845 68.26 30.43 12.03
CA ASP A 845 67.07 30.86 11.31
C ASP A 845 67.36 30.99 9.80
N GLU A 846 66.57 30.30 8.95
CA GLU A 846 65.89 30.86 7.76
C GLU A 846 65.05 29.77 7.05
N ASP A 847 63.83 30.14 6.62
CA ASP A 847 62.87 29.43 5.77
C ASP A 847 61.91 28.35 6.35
N MET A 848 61.03 28.77 7.26
CA MET A 848 59.80 28.05 7.63
C MET A 848 58.56 28.59 6.88
N SER A 849 58.47 28.35 5.56
CA SER A 849 57.24 28.68 4.80
C SER A 849 56.70 27.58 3.89
N ASN A 850 57.33 26.39 3.86
CA ASN A 850 56.95 25.31 2.94
C ASN A 850 56.49 23.99 3.59
N GLN A 851 56.41 23.88 4.92
CA GLN A 851 55.93 22.65 5.58
C GLN A 851 54.40 22.47 5.50
N ASP A 852 53.62 23.55 5.58
CA ASP A 852 52.15 23.46 5.60
C ASP A 852 51.59 22.93 4.28
N ARG A 853 52.17 23.34 3.14
CA ARG A 853 51.78 22.81 1.80
C ARG A 853 52.15 21.34 1.61
N ILE A 854 53.29 20.92 2.14
CA ILE A 854 53.72 19.51 2.08
C ILE A 854 52.80 18.66 2.95
N MET A 855 52.35 19.19 4.11
CA MET A 855 51.40 18.51 4.99
C MET A 855 50.00 18.40 4.36
N GLU A 856 49.51 19.45 3.68
CA GLU A 856 48.22 19.45 2.97
C GLU A 856 48.18 18.48 1.76
N GLU A 857 49.27 18.40 0.99
CA GLU A 857 49.41 17.43 -0.10
C GLU A 857 49.58 15.99 0.41
N PHE A 858 50.22 15.80 1.57
CA PHE A 858 50.40 14.49 2.18
C PHE A 858 49.10 13.97 2.82
N ASP A 859 48.34 14.82 3.51
CA ASP A 859 47.02 14.50 4.06
C ASP A 859 45.98 14.26 2.96
N SER A 860 46.04 15.01 1.85
CA SER A 860 45.19 14.73 0.68
C SER A 860 45.50 13.37 0.06
N LYS A 861 46.79 13.02 -0.09
CA LYS A 861 47.21 11.69 -0.59
C LYS A 861 46.89 10.57 0.40
N LEU A 862 46.98 10.81 1.71
CA LEU A 862 46.55 9.86 2.74
C LEU A 862 45.03 9.67 2.73
N SER A 863 44.25 10.74 2.60
CA SER A 863 42.79 10.69 2.48
C SER A 863 42.36 9.93 1.22
N GLU A 864 43.01 10.18 0.07
CA GLU A 864 42.81 9.39 -1.15
C GLU A 864 43.23 7.92 -0.96
N PHE A 865 44.36 7.65 -0.31
CA PHE A 865 44.82 6.29 -0.02
C PHE A 865 43.87 5.54 0.93
N PHE A 866 43.34 6.20 1.96
CA PHE A 866 42.34 5.65 2.86
C PHE A 866 40.98 5.46 2.18
N LYS A 867 40.56 6.40 1.31
CA LYS A 867 39.38 6.24 0.45
C LYS A 867 39.56 5.05 -0.49
N HIS A 868 40.75 4.87 -1.08
CA HIS A 868 41.08 3.75 -1.96
C HIS A 868 41.10 2.42 -1.21
N LYS A 869 41.71 2.35 -0.02
CA LYS A 869 41.65 1.16 0.86
C LYS A 869 40.22 0.85 1.32
N LYS A 870 39.40 1.86 1.62
CA LYS A 870 37.99 1.69 2.00
C LYS A 870 37.16 1.19 0.82
N LEU A 871 37.40 1.72 -0.39
CA LEU A 871 36.80 1.25 -1.64
C LEU A 871 37.24 -0.18 -1.98
N GLU A 872 38.50 -0.54 -1.79
CA GLU A 872 38.99 -1.92 -2.00
C GLU A 872 38.38 -2.90 -0.99
N LYS A 873 38.28 -2.51 0.29
CA LYS A 873 37.59 -3.31 1.31
C LYS A 873 36.09 -3.47 0.97
N ARG A 874 35.41 -2.40 0.53
CA ARG A 874 34.01 -2.45 0.06
C ARG A 874 33.87 -3.35 -1.17
N LYS A 875 34.70 -3.19 -2.20
CA LYS A 875 34.72 -4.05 -3.40
C LYS A 875 34.95 -5.53 -3.05
N LYS A 876 35.86 -5.83 -2.11
CA LYS A 876 36.09 -7.20 -1.62
C LYS A 876 34.87 -7.73 -0.86
N LYS A 877 34.20 -6.90 -0.06
CA LYS A 877 32.94 -7.25 0.64
C LYS A 877 31.82 -7.51 -0.37
N ASP A 878 31.59 -6.61 -1.31
CA ASP A 878 30.55 -6.69 -2.34
C ASP A 878 30.74 -7.92 -3.24
N ALA A 879 31.99 -8.23 -3.64
CA ALA A 879 32.30 -9.44 -4.40
C ALA A 879 32.00 -10.73 -3.63
N LYS A 880 32.21 -10.75 -2.30
CA LYS A 880 31.82 -11.88 -1.44
C LYS A 880 30.29 -12.01 -1.36
N TYR A 881 29.55 -10.91 -1.14
CA TYR A 881 28.08 -10.94 -1.13
C TYR A 881 27.52 -11.39 -2.48
N GLN A 882 28.07 -10.93 -3.60
CA GLN A 882 27.63 -11.35 -4.94
C GLN A 882 27.79 -12.86 -5.15
N LYS A 883 28.88 -13.47 -4.67
CA LYS A 883 29.07 -14.93 -4.72
C LYS A 883 28.03 -15.68 -3.87
N ILE A 884 27.72 -15.19 -2.68
CA ILE A 884 26.69 -15.78 -1.80
C ILE A 884 25.30 -15.64 -2.43
N HIS A 885 24.95 -14.46 -2.94
CA HIS A 885 23.69 -14.24 -3.65
C HIS A 885 23.58 -15.11 -4.90
N TYR A 886 24.66 -15.30 -5.65
CA TYR A 886 24.68 -16.19 -6.80
C TYR A 886 24.34 -17.63 -6.40
N LYS A 887 24.98 -18.18 -5.35
CA LYS A 887 24.66 -19.51 -4.84
C LYS A 887 23.18 -19.64 -4.40
N HIS A 888 22.62 -18.61 -3.75
CA HIS A 888 21.19 -18.57 -3.42
C HIS A 888 20.27 -18.57 -4.64
N LYS A 889 20.64 -17.88 -5.73
CA LYS A 889 19.88 -17.90 -6.99
C LYS A 889 19.91 -19.29 -7.65
N VAL A 890 21.06 -19.96 -7.63
CA VAL A 890 21.17 -21.35 -8.14
C VAL A 890 20.30 -22.31 -7.30
N ILE A 891 20.29 -22.14 -5.98
CA ILE A 891 19.35 -22.85 -5.09
C ILE A 891 17.89 -22.54 -5.48
N GLY A 892 17.58 -21.30 -5.87
CA GLY A 892 16.30 -20.89 -6.44
C GLY A 892 15.88 -21.72 -7.66
N LEU A 893 16.79 -21.95 -8.61
CA LEU A 893 16.53 -22.83 -9.76
C LEU A 893 16.25 -24.28 -9.32
N LEU A 894 17.01 -24.81 -8.35
CA LEU A 894 16.74 -26.13 -7.79
C LEU A 894 15.37 -26.22 -7.11
N LYS A 895 14.92 -25.15 -6.42
CA LYS A 895 13.55 -25.08 -5.86
C LYS A 895 12.50 -25.13 -6.96
N ILE A 896 12.73 -24.48 -8.11
CA ILE A 896 11.84 -24.54 -9.27
C ILE A 896 11.81 -25.96 -9.84
N PHE A 897 12.98 -26.59 -10.01
CA PHE A 897 13.08 -27.96 -10.55
C PHE A 897 12.24 -28.96 -9.75
N VAL A 898 12.40 -28.97 -8.43
CA VAL A 898 11.71 -29.90 -7.54
C VAL A 898 10.21 -29.67 -7.53
N LYS A 899 9.77 -28.41 -7.68
CA LYS A 899 8.35 -28.05 -7.69
C LYS A 899 7.66 -28.47 -8.98
N GLU A 900 8.28 -28.21 -10.13
CA GLU A 900 7.69 -28.47 -11.45
C GLU A 900 7.89 -29.92 -11.93
N GLN A 901 8.93 -30.62 -11.47
CA GLN A 901 9.30 -31.97 -11.92
C GLN A 901 9.26 -33.03 -10.80
N GLN A 902 8.19 -33.06 -10.01
CA GLN A 902 8.02 -33.96 -8.85
C GLN A 902 8.16 -35.46 -9.15
N ASN A 903 7.93 -35.88 -10.41
CA ASN A 903 8.02 -37.28 -10.85
C ASN A 903 9.36 -37.65 -11.52
N ASN A 904 10.29 -36.70 -11.68
CA ASN A 904 11.55 -36.95 -12.38
C ASN A 904 12.53 -37.75 -11.47
N PRO A 905 13.08 -38.90 -11.92
CA PRO A 905 14.01 -39.71 -11.13
C PRO A 905 15.30 -38.99 -10.72
N LEU A 906 15.69 -37.94 -11.43
CA LEU A 906 16.87 -37.13 -11.12
C LEU A 906 16.80 -36.43 -9.75
N ILE A 907 15.60 -36.31 -9.16
CA ILE A 907 15.41 -35.85 -7.77
C ILE A 907 16.24 -36.69 -6.80
N PHE A 908 16.39 -38.00 -7.05
CA PHE A 908 17.14 -38.89 -6.16
C PHE A 908 18.64 -38.58 -6.13
N ASP A 909 19.20 -38.15 -7.26
CA ASP A 909 20.62 -37.84 -7.40
C ASP A 909 20.99 -36.54 -6.64
N LEU A 910 20.02 -35.67 -6.35
CA LEU A 910 20.21 -34.43 -5.58
C LEU A 910 20.36 -34.65 -4.06
N PHE A 911 19.89 -35.78 -3.52
CA PHE A 911 19.80 -35.93 -2.07
C PHE A 911 21.15 -35.96 -1.35
N ILE A 912 22.13 -36.73 -1.84
CA ILE A 912 23.44 -36.83 -1.17
C ILE A 912 24.22 -35.52 -1.26
N PRO A 913 24.41 -34.91 -2.45
CA PRO A 913 25.15 -33.65 -2.57
C PRO A 913 24.55 -32.53 -1.70
N LEU A 914 23.23 -32.37 -1.72
CA LEU A 914 22.56 -31.34 -0.92
C LEU A 914 22.62 -31.64 0.58
N LEU A 915 22.52 -32.91 0.99
CA LEU A 915 22.69 -33.28 2.40
C LEU A 915 24.13 -33.09 2.88
N GLU A 916 25.13 -33.24 2.01
CA GLU A 916 26.52 -32.95 2.38
C GLU A 916 26.75 -31.45 2.62
N ILE A 917 26.14 -30.60 1.80
CA ILE A 917 26.16 -29.13 1.99
C ILE A 917 25.41 -28.75 3.27
N ALA A 918 24.20 -29.31 3.49
CA ALA A 918 23.36 -29.01 4.65
C ALA A 918 23.96 -29.39 6.02
N LYS A 919 25.05 -30.18 6.06
CA LYS A 919 25.74 -30.52 7.32
C LYS A 919 26.22 -29.28 8.08
N ASN A 920 26.54 -28.20 7.37
CA ASN A 920 27.09 -26.98 7.94
C ASN A 920 26.04 -25.87 8.17
N ALA A 921 24.73 -26.18 8.16
CA ALA A 921 23.64 -25.20 8.25
C ALA A 921 23.68 -24.26 9.48
N LYS A 922 24.41 -24.59 10.54
CA LYS A 922 24.58 -23.69 11.70
C LYS A 922 25.60 -22.58 11.49
N THR A 923 26.52 -22.77 10.57
CA THR A 923 27.69 -21.90 10.36
C THR A 923 27.76 -21.35 8.94
N ASP A 924 26.77 -21.66 8.10
CA ASP A 924 26.73 -21.29 6.69
C ASP A 924 25.29 -21.01 6.26
N GLU A 925 25.02 -19.76 5.89
CA GLU A 925 23.72 -19.32 5.39
C GLU A 925 23.30 -20.10 4.12
N ILE A 926 24.26 -20.49 3.27
CA ILE A 926 23.98 -21.27 2.06
C ILE A 926 23.53 -22.68 2.46
N ALA A 927 24.18 -23.28 3.46
CA ALA A 927 23.79 -24.60 3.95
C ALA A 927 22.43 -24.56 4.66
N GLU A 928 22.08 -23.45 5.32
CA GLU A 928 20.74 -23.23 5.88
C GLU A 928 19.68 -23.15 4.77
N SER A 929 19.93 -22.40 3.69
CA SER A 929 19.00 -22.32 2.56
C SER A 929 18.80 -23.66 1.84
N VAL A 930 19.85 -24.48 1.75
CA VAL A 930 19.78 -25.86 1.24
C VAL A 930 19.01 -26.77 2.21
N PHE A 931 19.23 -26.63 3.52
CA PHE A 931 18.48 -27.36 4.54
C PHE A 931 16.97 -27.06 4.44
N ASP A 932 16.60 -25.79 4.27
CA ASP A 932 15.22 -25.36 4.09
C ASP A 932 14.60 -25.85 2.79
N LEU A 933 15.37 -25.87 1.70
CA LEU A 933 14.94 -26.44 0.42
C LEU A 933 14.59 -27.92 0.58
N LEU A 934 15.43 -28.71 1.26
CA LEU A 934 15.20 -30.13 1.51
C LEU A 934 13.97 -30.33 2.42
N ASN A 935 13.84 -29.53 3.49
CA ASN A 935 12.77 -29.63 4.47
C ASN A 935 11.38 -29.23 3.90
N THR A 936 11.32 -28.15 3.12
CA THR A 936 10.05 -27.55 2.69
C THR A 936 9.55 -28.02 1.32
N LYS A 937 10.45 -28.43 0.41
CA LYS A 937 10.06 -28.78 -0.97
C LYS A 937 10.11 -30.27 -1.26
N PHE A 938 11.14 -30.99 -0.81
CA PHE A 938 11.27 -32.43 -1.09
C PHE A 938 10.32 -33.28 -0.24
N ILE A 939 10.19 -32.98 1.05
CA ILE A 939 9.41 -33.79 2.00
C ILE A 939 7.89 -33.67 1.77
N VAL A 940 7.45 -32.57 1.13
CA VAL A 940 6.04 -32.29 0.82
C VAL A 940 5.57 -33.02 -0.46
N ILE A 941 6.46 -33.63 -1.25
CA ILE A 941 6.11 -34.33 -2.49
C ILE A 941 5.19 -35.52 -2.16
N LYS A 942 3.92 -35.40 -2.60
CA LYS A 942 2.89 -36.43 -2.35
C LYS A 942 3.04 -37.61 -3.30
N ASP A 943 3.22 -37.31 -4.58
CA ASP A 943 3.37 -38.24 -5.68
C ASP A 943 4.82 -38.14 -6.22
N GLY A 944 5.74 -38.96 -5.67
CA GLY A 944 7.14 -39.01 -6.11
C GLY A 944 7.40 -39.97 -7.30
N PRO A 945 8.63 -40.00 -7.84
CA PRO A 945 9.01 -40.79 -9.02
C PRO A 945 8.78 -42.29 -8.85
N THR A 946 8.38 -42.99 -9.92
CA THR A 946 8.12 -44.45 -9.92
C THR A 946 9.08 -45.26 -10.79
N GLU A 947 9.81 -44.60 -11.69
CA GLU A 947 10.78 -45.23 -12.60
C GLU A 947 12.20 -44.97 -12.10
N PHE A 948 12.86 -45.97 -11.51
CA PHE A 948 14.23 -45.82 -10.99
C PHE A 948 14.98 -47.16 -11.00
N ASP A 949 16.24 -47.17 -10.60
CA ASP A 949 16.99 -48.41 -10.36
C ASP A 949 16.94 -48.72 -8.85
N ASP A 950 16.37 -49.88 -8.49
CA ASP A 950 16.12 -50.26 -7.11
C ASP A 950 17.41 -50.45 -6.31
N ASP A 951 18.48 -50.98 -6.92
CA ASP A 951 19.76 -51.18 -6.24
C ASP A 951 20.45 -49.84 -5.97
N LYS A 952 20.29 -48.89 -6.88
CA LYS A 952 20.76 -47.51 -6.71
C LYS A 952 20.05 -46.81 -5.55
N ILE A 953 18.72 -46.93 -5.44
CA ILE A 953 17.96 -46.34 -4.34
C ILE A 953 18.24 -47.05 -3.00
N LEU A 954 18.47 -48.36 -3.00
CA LEU A 954 18.89 -49.08 -1.79
C LEU A 954 20.26 -48.59 -1.30
N SER A 955 21.22 -48.40 -2.20
CA SER A 955 22.53 -47.84 -1.85
C SER A 955 22.42 -46.39 -1.34
N LEU A 956 21.49 -45.61 -1.91
CA LEU A 956 21.18 -44.25 -1.48
C LEU A 956 20.58 -44.24 -0.07
N LEU A 957 19.63 -45.14 0.19
CA LEU A 957 19.01 -45.32 1.51
C LEU A 957 20.06 -45.68 2.57
N GLU A 958 20.99 -46.58 2.28
CA GLU A 958 22.09 -46.93 3.18
C GLU A 958 22.98 -45.71 3.49
N LYS A 959 23.36 -44.94 2.47
CA LYS A 959 24.18 -43.73 2.63
C LYS A 959 23.47 -42.66 3.47
N VAL A 960 22.19 -42.40 3.22
CA VAL A 960 21.39 -41.43 4.00
C VAL A 960 21.26 -41.87 5.46
N GLN A 961 21.03 -43.16 5.71
CA GLN A 961 20.99 -43.67 7.08
C GLN A 961 22.36 -43.64 7.77
N ASP A 962 23.45 -43.91 7.06
CA ASP A 962 24.80 -43.78 7.60
C ASP A 962 25.13 -42.33 7.97
N MET A 963 24.72 -41.38 7.14
CA MET A 963 24.80 -39.95 7.44
C MET A 963 23.97 -39.54 8.66
N ALA A 964 22.76 -40.08 8.81
CA ALA A 964 21.95 -39.88 10.01
C ALA A 964 22.65 -40.41 11.27
N ARG A 965 23.32 -41.58 11.19
CA ARG A 965 24.05 -42.18 12.31
C ARG A 965 25.28 -41.37 12.74
N LYS A 966 25.95 -40.72 11.78
CA LYS A 966 27.18 -39.94 12.02
C LYS A 966 26.90 -38.49 12.45
N SER A 967 25.69 -37.99 12.23
CA SER A 967 25.31 -36.61 12.57
C SER A 967 25.21 -36.39 14.09
N ARG A 968 25.77 -35.27 14.55
CA ARG A 968 25.64 -34.78 15.94
C ARG A 968 24.50 -33.76 16.11
N PHE A 969 23.91 -33.30 15.01
CA PHE A 969 22.90 -32.24 15.00
C PHE A 969 21.48 -32.79 14.88
N GLY A 970 20.60 -32.37 15.79
CA GLY A 970 19.22 -32.82 15.93
C GLY A 970 18.39 -32.72 14.65
N ASP A 971 18.45 -31.57 13.98
CA ASP A 971 17.60 -31.28 12.83
C ASP A 971 18.11 -31.95 11.55
N MET A 972 19.44 -32.07 11.39
CA MET A 972 20.03 -32.87 10.31
C MET A 972 19.68 -34.36 10.42
N MET A 973 19.63 -34.91 11.64
CA MET A 973 19.16 -36.29 11.84
C MET A 973 17.69 -36.45 11.41
N ARG A 974 16.84 -35.46 11.73
CA ARG A 974 15.44 -35.45 11.32
C ARG A 974 15.30 -35.35 9.80
N LEU A 975 16.08 -34.50 9.15
CA LEU A 975 16.06 -34.31 7.70
C LEU A 975 16.49 -35.58 6.95
N CYS A 976 17.61 -36.20 7.34
CA CYS A 976 18.05 -37.48 6.79
C CYS A 976 16.97 -38.57 6.98
N TRP A 977 16.29 -38.56 8.13
CA TRP A 977 15.21 -39.50 8.38
C TRP A 977 14.02 -39.28 7.43
N GLU A 978 13.53 -38.06 7.29
CA GLU A 978 12.40 -37.74 6.42
C GLU A 978 12.70 -38.05 4.94
N ILE A 979 13.94 -37.83 4.48
CA ILE A 979 14.41 -38.26 3.16
C ILE A 979 14.46 -39.78 3.04
N SER A 980 14.98 -40.50 4.05
CA SER A 980 14.97 -41.96 4.05
C SER A 980 13.55 -42.53 3.95
N ALA A 981 12.59 -41.91 4.65
CA ALA A 981 11.18 -42.29 4.60
C ALA A 981 10.56 -42.00 3.23
N PHE A 982 10.95 -40.92 2.56
CA PHE A 982 10.56 -40.63 1.18
C PHE A 982 11.09 -41.66 0.18
N LEU A 983 12.36 -42.08 0.30
CA LEU A 983 12.94 -43.15 -0.53
C LEU A 983 12.21 -44.48 -0.33
N LEU A 984 11.96 -44.86 0.93
CA LEU A 984 11.21 -46.07 1.25
C LEU A 984 9.78 -46.01 0.71
N LYS A 985 9.09 -44.87 0.85
CA LYS A 985 7.75 -44.66 0.29
C LYS A 985 7.73 -44.80 -1.23
N SER A 986 8.79 -44.38 -1.93
CA SER A 986 8.93 -44.49 -3.38
C SER A 986 9.11 -45.94 -3.84
N ILE A 987 9.97 -46.73 -3.18
CA ILE A 987 10.12 -48.18 -3.44
C ILE A 987 8.78 -48.91 -3.24
N VAL A 988 8.09 -48.63 -2.13
CA VAL A 988 6.81 -49.27 -1.80
C VAL A 988 5.71 -48.91 -2.80
N ARG A 989 5.71 -47.68 -3.31
CA ARG A 989 4.75 -47.23 -4.32
C ARG A 989 4.90 -47.99 -5.63
N ARG A 990 6.14 -48.21 -6.10
CA ARG A 990 6.41 -48.96 -7.34
C ARG A 990 5.89 -50.40 -7.26
N TYR A 991 6.02 -51.03 -6.10
CA TYR A 991 5.63 -52.43 -5.87
C TYR A 991 4.27 -52.59 -5.18
N LYS A 992 3.45 -51.53 -5.17
CA LYS A 992 2.17 -51.48 -4.43
C LYS A 992 1.20 -52.60 -4.81
N ASP A 993 1.16 -52.99 -6.09
CA ASP A 993 0.27 -54.07 -6.58
C ASP A 993 0.76 -55.49 -6.21
N GLU A 994 2.05 -55.69 -5.94
CA GLU A 994 2.59 -56.96 -5.43
C GLU A 994 2.39 -57.11 -3.92
N VAL A 995 2.51 -56.01 -3.17
CA VAL A 995 2.33 -55.96 -1.71
C VAL A 995 0.88 -56.19 -1.31
N ILE A 996 -0.09 -55.74 -2.13
CA ILE A 996 -1.53 -55.86 -1.83
C ILE A 996 -2.10 -57.26 -2.19
N LYS A 997 -1.48 -58.00 -3.12
CA LYS A 997 -2.00 -59.31 -3.59
C LYS A 997 -1.69 -60.48 -2.65
N ASN A 998 -0.63 -60.40 -1.84
CA ASN A 998 -0.25 -61.48 -0.93
C ASN A 998 -0.74 -61.18 0.50
N THR A 999 -1.95 -61.63 0.81
CA THR A 999 -2.61 -61.55 2.13
C THR A 999 -1.95 -62.45 3.20
N SER A 1000 -0.65 -62.72 3.08
CA SER A 1000 0.15 -63.60 3.91
C SER A 1000 1.34 -62.84 4.47
N THR A 1001 1.75 -63.18 5.70
CA THR A 1001 2.76 -62.52 6.55
C THR A 1001 4.19 -62.36 5.97
N GLU A 1002 4.42 -62.60 4.69
CA GLU A 1002 5.76 -62.57 4.07
C GLU A 1002 5.78 -61.64 2.85
N ILE A 1003 6.67 -60.64 2.89
CA ILE A 1003 6.98 -59.82 1.72
C ILE A 1003 7.65 -60.71 0.68
N THR A 1004 7.05 -60.86 -0.50
CA THR A 1004 7.64 -61.65 -1.60
C THR A 1004 8.79 -60.91 -2.30
N ASN A 1005 8.78 -59.58 -2.29
CA ASN A 1005 9.78 -58.76 -2.99
C ASN A 1005 11.10 -58.62 -2.20
N GLN A 1006 12.23 -58.98 -2.83
CA GLN A 1006 13.56 -58.96 -2.21
C GLN A 1006 14.08 -57.55 -1.89
N HIS A 1007 13.73 -56.53 -2.68
CA HIS A 1007 14.22 -55.16 -2.49
C HIS A 1007 13.56 -54.49 -1.28
N ILE A 1008 12.26 -54.73 -1.05
CA ILE A 1008 11.57 -54.26 0.15
C ILE A 1008 12.14 -54.95 1.41
N LYS A 1009 12.46 -56.25 1.34
CA LYS A 1009 13.13 -56.97 2.43
C LYS A 1009 14.50 -56.36 2.78
N LYS A 1010 15.32 -56.06 1.77
CA LYS A 1010 16.61 -55.38 1.96
C LYS A 1010 16.43 -53.99 2.59
N ALA A 1011 15.49 -53.19 2.09
CA ALA A 1011 15.18 -51.88 2.66
C ALA A 1011 14.78 -51.97 4.15
N ILE A 1012 13.94 -52.93 4.52
CA ILE A 1012 13.54 -53.17 5.92
C ILE A 1012 14.74 -53.58 6.77
N SER A 1013 15.62 -54.46 6.26
CA SER A 1013 16.82 -54.88 6.99
C SER A 1013 17.77 -53.71 7.31
N ILE A 1014 17.82 -52.71 6.44
CA ILE A 1014 18.60 -51.48 6.65
C ILE A 1014 18.03 -50.70 7.84
N TYR A 1015 16.70 -50.49 7.89
CA TYR A 1015 16.02 -49.87 9.04
C TYR A 1015 16.17 -50.68 10.34
N ASP A 1016 16.07 -52.01 10.28
CA ASP A 1016 16.24 -52.89 11.43
C ASP A 1016 17.67 -52.81 12.00
N SER A 1017 18.68 -52.78 11.13
CA SER A 1017 20.08 -52.60 11.53
C SER A 1017 20.31 -51.25 12.23
N THR A 1018 19.67 -50.19 11.72
CA THR A 1018 19.76 -48.84 12.28
C THR A 1018 19.05 -48.74 13.62
N TYR A 1019 17.87 -49.37 13.78
CA TYR A 1019 17.15 -49.45 15.04
C TYR A 1019 17.93 -50.24 16.12
N LYS A 1020 18.50 -51.40 15.76
CA LYS A 1020 19.38 -52.20 16.64
C LYS A 1020 20.59 -51.40 17.11
N SER A 1021 21.24 -50.66 16.22
CA SER A 1021 22.37 -49.78 16.57
C SER A 1021 21.95 -48.69 17.57
N TRP A 1022 20.76 -48.08 17.40
CA TRP A 1022 20.22 -47.10 18.35
C TRP A 1022 19.97 -47.70 19.74
N CYS A 1023 19.47 -48.94 19.82
CA CYS A 1023 19.24 -49.58 21.11
C CYS A 1023 20.52 -49.73 21.95
N VAL A 1024 21.65 -50.05 21.30
CA VAL A 1024 22.92 -50.38 21.97
C VAL A 1024 23.82 -49.15 22.23
N LYS A 1025 23.83 -48.15 21.36
CA LYS A 1025 24.69 -46.95 21.47
C LYS A 1025 23.95 -45.78 22.14
N SER A 1026 24.65 -44.90 22.87
CA SER A 1026 24.03 -43.84 23.68
C SER A 1026 23.53 -42.63 22.88
N ASN A 1027 23.99 -42.42 21.64
CA ASN A 1027 23.98 -41.06 21.08
C ASN A 1027 23.57 -40.89 19.59
N SER A 1028 22.73 -41.75 19.01
CA SER A 1028 22.65 -41.76 17.53
C SER A 1028 21.28 -41.89 16.87
N LEU A 1029 20.17 -41.37 17.41
CA LEU A 1029 18.92 -41.08 16.66
C LEU A 1029 17.80 -40.57 17.58
N ASN A 1030 16.96 -39.65 17.10
CA ASN A 1030 15.71 -39.25 17.78
C ASN A 1030 14.62 -40.29 17.51
N ILE A 1031 14.28 -41.10 18.51
CA ILE A 1031 13.29 -42.19 18.42
C ILE A 1031 11.87 -41.76 18.00
N LYS A 1032 11.52 -40.46 18.10
CA LYS A 1032 10.25 -39.94 17.52
C LYS A 1032 10.16 -40.18 16.01
N CYS A 1033 11.28 -40.32 15.33
CA CYS A 1033 11.33 -40.61 13.91
C CYS A 1033 10.73 -42.00 13.59
N PHE A 1034 11.06 -43.02 14.40
CA PHE A 1034 10.53 -44.38 14.24
C PHE A 1034 9.04 -44.49 14.59
N SER A 1035 8.54 -43.68 15.53
CA SER A 1035 7.10 -43.66 15.85
C SER A 1035 6.25 -43.04 14.72
N GLN A 1036 6.85 -42.19 13.88
CA GLN A 1036 6.20 -41.60 12.70
C GLN A 1036 6.24 -42.51 11.46
N LEU A 1037 7.12 -43.50 11.42
CA LEU A 1037 7.27 -44.45 10.29
C LEU A 1037 5.94 -45.02 9.77
N PRO A 1038 4.98 -45.44 10.63
CA PRO A 1038 3.72 -46.00 10.15
C PRO A 1038 2.78 -44.96 9.53
N ASN A 1039 2.94 -43.66 9.85
CA ASN A 1039 2.17 -42.57 9.21
C ASN A 1039 2.62 -42.36 7.76
N HIS A 1040 3.91 -42.55 7.47
CA HIS A 1040 4.45 -42.38 6.12
C HIS A 1040 4.18 -43.60 5.23
N ILE A 1041 4.11 -44.81 5.81
CA ILE A 1041 3.90 -46.07 5.08
C ILE A 1041 2.94 -46.99 5.85
N PRO A 1042 1.61 -46.79 5.74
CA PRO A 1042 0.63 -47.54 6.51
C PRO A 1042 0.47 -49.01 6.09
N GLN A 1043 1.04 -49.42 4.94
CA GLN A 1043 0.88 -50.78 4.40
C GLN A 1043 1.89 -51.80 4.94
N ILE A 1044 3.06 -51.35 5.41
CA ILE A 1044 4.20 -52.20 5.82
C ILE A 1044 4.45 -52.30 7.35
N PRO A 1045 3.74 -51.64 8.30
CA PRO A 1045 4.16 -51.61 9.71
C PRO A 1045 4.41 -52.98 10.37
N TRP A 1046 3.71 -54.03 9.91
CA TRP A 1046 3.81 -55.39 10.45
C TRP A 1046 5.10 -56.14 10.09
N HIS A 1047 5.81 -55.68 9.06
CA HIS A 1047 7.03 -56.33 8.60
C HIS A 1047 8.29 -55.84 9.34
N PHE A 1048 8.18 -54.74 10.10
CA PHE A 1048 9.20 -54.27 11.04
C PHE A 1048 9.15 -55.02 12.37
N SER A 1049 9.16 -56.36 12.31
CA SER A 1049 8.98 -57.23 13.47
C SER A 1049 10.11 -57.12 14.50
N GLU A 1050 11.32 -56.72 14.08
CA GLU A 1050 12.46 -56.50 14.98
C GLU A 1050 12.40 -55.14 15.68
N ILE A 1051 11.72 -54.15 15.08
CA ILE A 1051 11.44 -52.84 15.68
C ILE A 1051 10.25 -52.95 16.65
N PHE A 1052 9.23 -53.74 16.27
CA PHE A 1052 8.06 -53.99 17.10
C PHE A 1052 8.41 -54.80 18.36
N LEU A 1053 8.22 -54.22 19.55
CA LEU A 1053 8.70 -54.74 20.84
C LEU A 1053 10.24 -54.90 20.93
N GLY A 1054 10.99 -54.36 19.96
CA GLY A 1054 12.45 -54.34 20.04
C GLY A 1054 12.90 -53.40 21.15
N CYS A 1055 13.74 -53.90 22.07
CA CYS A 1055 14.32 -53.15 23.20
C CYS A 1055 13.32 -52.78 24.30
N THR A 1056 12.18 -53.48 24.38
CA THR A 1056 11.24 -53.37 25.50
C THR A 1056 11.66 -54.14 26.74
N ASP A 1057 12.62 -55.07 26.63
CA ASP A 1057 13.17 -55.79 27.78
C ASP A 1057 14.16 -54.88 28.54
N PRO A 1058 13.86 -54.52 29.81
CA PRO A 1058 14.73 -53.69 30.64
C PRO A 1058 16.16 -54.22 30.78
N LYS A 1059 16.38 -55.54 30.66
CA LYS A 1059 17.72 -56.14 30.74
C LYS A 1059 18.59 -55.87 29.51
N THR A 1060 17.97 -55.59 28.37
CA THR A 1060 18.64 -55.31 27.09
C THR A 1060 18.86 -53.82 26.84
N ALA A 1061 18.04 -52.96 27.46
CA ALA A 1061 18.09 -51.52 27.28
C ALA A 1061 19.01 -50.85 28.31
N LYS A 1062 20.04 -50.13 27.87
CA LYS A 1062 20.96 -49.39 28.76
C LYS A 1062 20.31 -48.29 29.61
N ASN A 1063 19.13 -47.79 29.24
CA ASN A 1063 18.45 -46.69 29.93
C ASN A 1063 16.92 -46.88 29.95
N PRO A 1064 16.23 -46.69 31.09
CA PRO A 1064 14.77 -46.69 31.23
C PRO A 1064 14.01 -45.86 30.19
N LYS A 1065 14.56 -44.69 29.79
CA LYS A 1065 13.97 -43.85 28.73
C LYS A 1065 13.90 -44.56 27.37
N LYS A 1066 14.83 -45.48 27.07
CA LYS A 1066 14.78 -46.27 25.83
C LYS A 1066 13.65 -47.28 25.83
N VAL A 1067 13.38 -47.88 26.99
CA VAL A 1067 12.24 -48.78 27.18
C VAL A 1067 10.93 -48.00 26.97
N MET A 1068 10.79 -46.83 27.58
CA MET A 1068 9.63 -45.93 27.34
C MET A 1068 9.42 -45.66 25.85
N ASN A 1069 10.48 -45.23 25.16
CA ASN A 1069 10.39 -44.87 23.76
C ASN A 1069 10.12 -46.07 22.84
N ALA A 1070 10.63 -47.26 23.15
CA ALA A 1070 10.31 -48.50 22.44
C ALA A 1070 8.82 -48.87 22.54
N TYR A 1071 8.21 -48.64 23.72
CA TYR A 1071 6.77 -48.77 23.91
C TYR A 1071 5.97 -47.70 23.15
N ASP A 1072 6.45 -46.47 23.06
CA ASP A 1072 5.79 -45.40 22.28
C ASP A 1072 5.86 -45.66 20.75
N VAL A 1073 6.97 -46.21 20.25
CA VAL A 1073 7.10 -46.67 18.86
C VAL A 1073 6.14 -47.84 18.61
N SER A 1074 6.14 -48.85 19.48
CA SER A 1074 5.24 -50.01 19.39
C SER A 1074 3.77 -49.61 19.49
N PHE A 1075 3.43 -48.61 20.31
CA PHE A 1075 2.11 -48.01 20.41
C PHE A 1075 1.67 -47.39 19.08
N SER A 1076 2.56 -46.62 18.45
CA SER A 1076 2.27 -45.96 17.18
C SER A 1076 2.07 -46.96 16.05
N ILE A 1077 2.92 -47.99 15.97
CA ILE A 1077 2.78 -49.13 15.04
C ILE A 1077 1.43 -49.83 15.27
N CYS A 1078 1.12 -50.23 16.50
CA CYS A 1078 -0.16 -50.89 16.83
C CYS A 1078 -1.39 -50.04 16.50
N ASN A 1079 -1.33 -48.72 16.69
CA ASN A 1079 -2.48 -47.86 16.49
C ASN A 1079 -2.85 -47.68 15.01
N ILE A 1080 -1.83 -47.60 14.14
CA ILE A 1080 -1.99 -47.33 12.70
C ILE A 1080 -2.22 -48.62 11.93
N ALA A 1081 -1.50 -49.69 12.29
CA ALA A 1081 -1.53 -50.95 11.57
C ALA A 1081 -2.86 -51.72 11.76
N LEU A 1082 -3.67 -51.38 12.79
CA LEU A 1082 -4.98 -51.95 13.10
C LEU A 1082 -6.13 -50.92 12.92
N PRO A 1083 -6.67 -50.70 11.72
CA PRO A 1083 -7.90 -49.94 11.55
C PRO A 1083 -9.07 -50.67 12.23
N LYS A 1084 -9.99 -49.94 12.88
CA LYS A 1084 -11.07 -50.46 13.74
C LYS A 1084 -12.05 -51.48 13.10
N LYS A 1085 -11.94 -51.85 11.81
CA LYS A 1085 -13.02 -52.52 11.04
C LYS A 1085 -12.62 -53.55 9.96
N LYS A 1086 -11.41 -54.15 9.95
CA LYS A 1086 -11.04 -55.18 8.93
C LYS A 1086 -10.95 -56.60 9.51
N ARG A 1087 -11.70 -57.56 8.91
CA ARG A 1087 -11.78 -59.00 9.27
C ARG A 1087 -10.46 -59.78 9.16
N GLU A 1088 -9.52 -59.32 8.33
CA GLU A 1088 -8.23 -59.98 8.06
C GLU A 1088 -7.27 -59.96 9.27
N SER A 1089 -7.58 -59.18 10.32
CA SER A 1089 -6.73 -58.96 11.50
C SER A 1089 -6.72 -60.14 12.49
N LYS A 1090 -7.62 -61.12 12.36
CA LYS A 1090 -7.90 -62.13 13.40
C LYS A 1090 -6.76 -63.15 13.64
N SER A 1091 -6.01 -63.54 12.61
CA SER A 1091 -4.93 -64.54 12.72
C SER A 1091 -3.57 -63.97 13.12
N ALA A 1092 -3.30 -62.71 12.75
CA ALA A 1092 -2.07 -62.01 13.11
C ALA A 1092 -2.12 -61.50 14.57
N ILE A 1093 -3.26 -60.97 15.01
CA ILE A 1093 -3.45 -60.51 16.40
C ILE A 1093 -3.26 -61.68 17.39
N SER A 1094 -3.86 -62.85 17.14
CA SER A 1094 -3.78 -63.99 18.07
C SER A 1094 -2.36 -64.53 18.26
N LYS A 1095 -1.49 -64.45 17.23
CA LYS A 1095 -0.07 -64.82 17.32
C LYS A 1095 0.79 -63.78 18.03
N LEU A 1096 0.37 -62.51 18.02
CA LEU A 1096 1.14 -61.38 18.56
C LEU A 1096 0.84 -61.13 20.04
N VAL A 1097 -0.39 -61.42 20.48
CA VAL A 1097 -0.84 -61.22 21.87
C VAL A 1097 0.07 -61.89 22.92
N PRO A 1098 0.51 -63.16 22.75
CA PRO A 1098 1.43 -63.78 23.70
C PRO A 1098 2.75 -63.00 23.82
N LYS A 1099 3.33 -62.56 22.70
CA LYS A 1099 4.59 -61.79 22.69
C LYS A 1099 4.44 -60.43 23.38
N ILE A 1100 3.33 -59.72 23.10
CA ILE A 1100 3.02 -58.43 23.75
C ILE A 1100 2.84 -58.62 25.26
N ARG A 1101 2.04 -59.62 25.65
CA ARG A 1101 1.76 -59.95 27.05
C ARG A 1101 3.05 -60.26 27.81
N ASP A 1102 3.92 -61.09 27.23
CA ASP A 1102 5.15 -61.52 27.89
C ASP A 1102 6.15 -60.36 28.01
N ALA A 1103 6.26 -59.50 26.99
CA ALA A 1103 7.09 -58.28 27.06
C ALA A 1103 6.62 -57.30 28.16
N ILE A 1104 5.31 -57.03 28.24
CA ILE A 1104 4.74 -56.16 29.27
C ILE A 1104 4.92 -56.78 30.65
N ASN A 1105 4.66 -58.08 30.81
CA ASN A 1105 4.86 -58.78 32.08
C ASN A 1105 6.30 -58.71 32.56
N ASN A 1106 7.27 -58.98 31.68
CA ASN A 1106 8.69 -58.91 32.01
C ASN A 1106 9.08 -57.49 32.44
N THR A 1107 8.54 -56.46 31.76
CA THR A 1107 8.80 -55.05 32.11
C THR A 1107 8.17 -54.67 33.45
N LEU A 1108 6.91 -55.03 33.68
CA LEU A 1108 6.20 -54.74 34.92
C LEU A 1108 6.77 -55.51 36.11
N GLN A 1109 7.22 -56.76 35.91
CA GLN A 1109 7.94 -57.54 36.93
C GLN A 1109 9.27 -56.88 37.28
N PHE A 1110 10.05 -56.46 36.28
CA PHE A 1110 11.29 -55.74 36.51
C PHE A 1110 11.07 -54.43 37.28
N ILE A 1111 10.05 -53.64 36.94
CA ILE A 1111 9.69 -52.42 37.68
C ILE A 1111 9.31 -52.73 39.13
N ALA A 1112 8.56 -53.82 39.36
CA ALA A 1112 8.18 -54.26 40.70
C ALA A 1112 9.36 -54.80 41.53
N GLU A 1113 10.41 -55.30 40.90
CA GLU A 1113 11.65 -55.81 41.53
C GLU A 1113 12.68 -54.68 41.77
N ASP A 1114 12.88 -53.78 40.80
CA ASP A 1114 13.79 -52.62 40.88
C ASP A 1114 13.45 -51.71 42.09
N LEU A 1115 12.15 -51.51 42.34
CA LEU A 1115 11.63 -50.73 43.48
C LEU A 1115 11.77 -51.44 44.84
N LYS A 1116 11.86 -52.78 44.86
CA LYS A 1116 12.16 -53.53 46.10
C LYS A 1116 13.63 -53.47 46.48
N CYS A 1117 14.52 -53.29 45.50
CA CYS A 1117 15.96 -53.17 45.69
C CYS A 1117 16.45 -51.73 45.96
N GLY A 1118 15.56 -50.73 46.02
CA GLY A 1118 15.91 -49.33 46.33
C GLY A 1118 16.45 -48.51 45.15
N ASN A 1119 16.53 -49.09 43.94
CA ASN A 1119 16.97 -48.40 42.74
C ASN A 1119 15.82 -47.56 42.14
N GLN A 1120 16.10 -46.31 41.76
CA GLN A 1120 15.08 -45.36 41.27
C GLN A 1120 15.03 -45.23 39.74
N ASN A 1121 15.39 -46.28 39.00
CA ASN A 1121 15.66 -46.16 37.56
C ASN A 1121 14.41 -45.79 36.73
N PHE A 1122 13.23 -46.31 37.06
CA PHE A 1122 11.99 -46.06 36.30
C PHE A 1122 11.10 -44.97 36.93
N ASP A 1123 10.66 -44.01 36.11
CA ASP A 1123 9.78 -42.91 36.52
C ASP A 1123 8.30 -43.15 36.18
N SER A 1124 7.43 -42.26 36.69
CA SER A 1124 5.98 -42.30 36.46
C SER A 1124 5.61 -42.15 34.97
N GLN A 1125 6.45 -41.46 34.19
CA GLN A 1125 6.24 -41.28 32.75
C GLN A 1125 6.49 -42.58 31.96
N THR A 1126 7.56 -43.30 32.27
CA THR A 1126 7.88 -44.59 31.64
C THR A 1126 6.77 -45.61 31.89
N LEU A 1127 6.29 -45.70 33.13
CA LEU A 1127 5.18 -46.58 33.48
C LEU A 1127 3.88 -46.18 32.75
N LYS A 1128 3.64 -44.87 32.57
CA LYS A 1128 2.48 -44.37 31.81
C LYS A 1128 2.52 -44.81 30.33
N SER A 1129 3.67 -44.80 29.66
CA SER A 1129 3.79 -45.28 28.27
C SER A 1129 3.53 -46.79 28.14
N VAL A 1130 4.09 -47.60 29.07
CA VAL A 1130 3.84 -49.05 29.13
C VAL A 1130 2.35 -49.34 29.32
N LEU A 1131 1.69 -48.66 30.26
CA LEU A 1131 0.27 -48.85 30.54
C LEU A 1131 -0.65 -48.34 29.42
N LYS A 1132 -0.29 -47.23 28.75
CA LYS A 1132 -0.99 -46.78 27.55
C LYS A 1132 -0.92 -47.81 26.42
N PHE A 1133 0.25 -48.40 26.20
CA PHE A 1133 0.41 -49.50 25.24
C PHE A 1133 -0.40 -50.73 25.61
N ALA A 1134 -0.38 -51.14 26.89
CA ALA A 1134 -1.20 -52.24 27.37
C ALA A 1134 -2.70 -51.98 27.15
N SER A 1135 -3.20 -50.80 27.54
CA SER A 1135 -4.61 -50.40 27.33
C SER A 1135 -5.00 -50.43 25.84
N LEU A 1136 -4.15 -49.87 24.96
CA LEU A 1136 -4.40 -49.91 23.52
C LEU A 1136 -4.42 -51.35 22.98
N ALA A 1137 -3.41 -52.16 23.30
CA ALA A 1137 -3.31 -53.54 22.83
C ALA A 1137 -4.52 -54.38 23.27
N ILE A 1138 -4.93 -54.24 24.54
CA ILE A 1138 -6.11 -54.93 25.09
C ILE A 1138 -7.39 -54.49 24.39
N LYS A 1139 -7.60 -53.18 24.22
CA LYS A 1139 -8.75 -52.63 23.47
C LYS A 1139 -8.81 -53.10 22.03
N ARG A 1140 -7.67 -53.29 21.37
CA ARG A 1140 -7.64 -53.81 19.99
C ARG A 1140 -7.95 -55.31 19.94
N THR A 1141 -7.56 -56.06 20.96
CA THR A 1141 -7.90 -57.48 21.07
C THR A 1141 -9.36 -57.74 21.47
N SER A 1142 -10.01 -56.78 22.15
CA SER A 1142 -11.40 -56.90 22.62
C SER A 1142 -12.46 -56.61 21.57
N ILE A 1143 -12.10 -55.98 20.44
CA ILE A 1143 -13.04 -55.69 19.35
C ILE A 1143 -13.50 -56.96 18.63
N ASP A 1144 -12.66 -58.02 18.59
CA ASP A 1144 -12.89 -59.22 17.75
C ASP A 1144 -12.87 -60.57 18.51
N SER A 1145 -12.79 -60.57 19.85
CA SER A 1145 -12.70 -61.77 20.71
C SER A 1145 -13.75 -61.76 21.82
N SER A 1146 -14.26 -62.93 22.23
CA SER A 1146 -15.16 -63.03 23.39
C SER A 1146 -14.41 -62.68 24.69
N ILE A 1147 -15.13 -62.15 25.69
CA ILE A 1147 -14.52 -61.75 26.99
C ILE A 1147 -13.80 -62.93 27.67
N GLU A 1148 -14.30 -64.16 27.49
CA GLU A 1148 -13.69 -65.38 28.05
C GLU A 1148 -12.38 -65.78 27.34
N GLU A 1149 -12.32 -65.68 26.02
CA GLU A 1149 -11.10 -65.91 25.24
C GLU A 1149 -10.05 -64.84 25.56
N LEU A 1150 -10.48 -63.59 25.72
CA LEU A 1150 -9.60 -62.48 26.05
C LEU A 1150 -8.99 -62.63 27.45
N LYS A 1151 -9.78 -63.09 28.42
CA LYS A 1151 -9.30 -63.45 29.77
C LYS A 1151 -8.25 -64.55 29.75
N LYS A 1152 -8.43 -65.58 28.89
CA LYS A 1152 -7.47 -66.68 28.71
C LYS A 1152 -6.19 -66.22 28.01
N LEU A 1153 -6.30 -65.47 26.90
CA LEU A 1153 -5.16 -65.03 26.09
C LEU A 1153 -4.20 -64.12 26.87
N TRP A 1154 -4.73 -63.16 27.63
CA TRP A 1154 -3.94 -62.21 28.41
C TRP A 1154 -3.56 -62.68 29.82
N ASN A 1155 -4.06 -63.85 30.26
CA ASN A 1155 -3.93 -64.32 31.64
C ASN A 1155 -4.37 -63.23 32.65
N ALA A 1156 -5.61 -62.76 32.50
CA ALA A 1156 -6.12 -61.56 33.16
C ALA A 1156 -5.95 -61.59 34.69
N LYS A 1157 -6.12 -62.76 35.34
CA LYS A 1157 -5.93 -62.90 36.80
C LYS A 1157 -4.50 -62.56 37.24
N LYS A 1158 -3.49 -63.11 36.55
CA LYS A 1158 -2.08 -62.88 36.90
C LYS A 1158 -1.65 -61.45 36.54
N PHE A 1159 -2.17 -60.91 35.44
CA PHE A 1159 -1.88 -59.56 34.97
C PHE A 1159 -2.46 -58.48 35.90
N LEU A 1160 -3.73 -58.60 36.28
CA LEU A 1160 -4.40 -57.64 37.17
C LEU A 1160 -3.79 -57.63 38.58
N LEU A 1161 -3.44 -58.80 39.13
CA LEU A 1161 -2.72 -58.88 40.41
C LEU A 1161 -1.36 -58.17 40.37
N LEU A 1162 -0.69 -58.19 39.22
CA LEU A 1162 0.60 -57.55 39.04
C LEU A 1162 0.45 -56.02 38.94
N LEU A 1163 -0.60 -55.54 38.26
CA LEU A 1163 -0.96 -54.13 38.20
C LEU A 1163 -1.40 -53.57 39.56
N GLU A 1164 -2.18 -54.33 40.34
CA GLU A 1164 -2.56 -53.94 41.72
C GLU A 1164 -1.34 -53.83 42.63
N LYS A 1165 -0.39 -54.76 42.53
CA LYS A 1165 0.89 -54.67 43.26
C LYS A 1165 1.70 -53.44 42.90
N ILE A 1166 1.73 -53.05 41.61
CA ILE A 1166 2.44 -51.84 41.15
C ILE A 1166 1.73 -50.57 41.62
N LYS A 1167 0.40 -50.57 41.64
CA LYS A 1167 -0.43 -49.46 42.12
C LYS A 1167 -0.20 -49.15 43.60
N GLU A 1168 0.00 -50.18 44.42
CA GLU A 1168 0.24 -50.02 45.86
C GLU A 1168 1.70 -49.62 46.21
N LEU A 1169 2.60 -49.49 45.22
CA LEU A 1169 3.97 -49.03 45.46
C LEU A 1169 3.98 -47.55 45.87
N PRO A 1170 4.74 -47.16 46.92
CA PRO A 1170 4.69 -45.82 47.52
C PRO A 1170 4.95 -44.68 46.52
N ARG A 1171 5.77 -44.93 45.49
CA ARG A 1171 6.13 -43.95 44.44
C ARG A 1171 5.01 -43.66 43.44
N PHE A 1172 4.10 -44.61 43.20
CA PHE A 1172 3.05 -44.48 42.17
C PHE A 1172 1.64 -44.36 42.75
N LYS A 1173 1.48 -44.64 44.05
CA LYS A 1173 0.20 -44.59 44.77
C LYS A 1173 -0.51 -43.23 44.67
N SER A 1174 0.25 -42.13 44.61
CA SER A 1174 -0.25 -40.76 44.47
C SER A 1174 -0.52 -40.31 43.03
N SER A 1175 -0.14 -41.09 42.01
CA SER A 1175 -0.29 -40.72 40.60
C SER A 1175 -1.69 -41.06 40.08
N GLN A 1176 -2.56 -40.05 40.00
CA GLN A 1176 -3.93 -40.22 39.50
C GLN A 1176 -3.97 -40.80 38.07
N ALA A 1177 -3.05 -40.40 37.20
CA ALA A 1177 -2.99 -40.86 35.81
C ALA A 1177 -2.69 -42.37 35.67
N ILE A 1178 -1.89 -42.95 36.57
CA ILE A 1178 -1.62 -44.39 36.59
C ILE A 1178 -2.84 -45.14 37.13
N ASN A 1179 -3.46 -44.62 38.19
CA ASN A 1179 -4.69 -45.19 38.77
C ASN A 1179 -5.83 -45.27 37.75
N ASP A 1180 -6.01 -44.23 36.94
CA ASP A 1180 -7.05 -44.19 35.91
C ASP A 1180 -6.77 -45.17 34.75
N LEU A 1181 -5.51 -45.30 34.31
CA LEU A 1181 -5.11 -46.28 33.29
C LEU A 1181 -5.28 -47.73 33.78
N VAL A 1182 -4.95 -48.02 35.04
CA VAL A 1182 -5.15 -49.36 35.62
C VAL A 1182 -6.64 -49.69 35.71
N LYS A 1183 -7.48 -48.73 36.13
CA LYS A 1183 -8.96 -48.89 36.13
C LYS A 1183 -9.49 -49.13 34.72
N GLU A 1184 -8.97 -48.41 33.72
CA GLU A 1184 -9.35 -48.59 32.31
C GLU A 1184 -8.98 -49.98 31.80
N ILE A 1185 -7.77 -50.47 32.09
CA ILE A 1185 -7.33 -51.81 31.74
C ILE A 1185 -8.23 -52.87 32.40
N ALA A 1186 -8.55 -52.70 33.69
CA ALA A 1186 -9.42 -53.62 34.42
C ALA A 1186 -10.84 -53.68 33.84
N ARG A 1187 -11.40 -52.54 33.43
CA ARG A 1187 -12.71 -52.48 32.75
C ARG A 1187 -12.73 -53.24 31.43
N ASN A 1188 -11.63 -53.28 30.68
CA ASN A 1188 -11.59 -54.02 29.41
C ASN A 1188 -11.61 -55.55 29.58
N PHE A 1189 -11.47 -56.06 30.82
CA PHE A 1189 -11.62 -57.48 31.16
C PHE A 1189 -12.93 -57.80 31.89
N GLN A 1190 -13.79 -56.82 32.13
CA GLN A 1190 -15.13 -56.97 32.72
C GLN A 1190 -16.15 -57.02 31.60
#